data_AF-G7MFD0-F1
#
_entry.id   AF-G7MFD0-F1
#
_cell.length_a   1.000
_cell.length_b   1.000
_cell.length_c   1.000
_cell.angle_alpha   90.00
_cell.angle_beta   90.00
_cell.angle_gamma   90.00
#
_symmetry.space_group_name_H-M   'P 1'
#
loop_
_entity.id
_entity.type
_entity.pdbx_description
1 polymer ?
#
loop_
_entity_poly.entity_id
_entity_poly.type
_entity_poly.pdbx_seq_one_letter_code
_entity_poly.pdbx_strand_id
1 'polypeptide(L)'
;MSSYIWAQNKSNRPDLLCGQPADYLIEEEHFTTLVCFIVVLGGLLKMCLKNSEVIVLTILSLSGFVIGQMAYSSVEVHQIVYPLLKTSSFSLYSYFSPLIIFMVALDVDFYILKNMFWQVLLTGLISFSTASIILGYVVIKFNKASWDLQSCLLFSITLGITDPLRSVNSLKTIGISKMYIDLIRGESLIICSITSVFLGNFRGSGIRFSVFRDVHVGIGLILDILGSIIFGYWCAKIIRCILADVFSNMLTNIILCFSMVYMTFYIVELLGMSGTLALVAVGLNLDSLTFKPKIEFVITKFLRIFSCVYEHLIYTFFGIVIGCGELDHYELYTITFIVILFTTVNLVRLLTILLVSPILMHSSYEYNWRWGVVITWSGIKGVFNLLLAPDIYNLAEQKVDVPQMFILYVQVVSLLTMGINSYVMTQSARKLDLCVLSLPRQMALQNATQHIQEIVQNTISLSKGEKILTNVNWTLVEDKTRIEYIPSSHVSHKDMKMESTTDEALIEEARLHVATIQMSSFEKQRNNGILEIEAARILIGAAKCYYSTQGKFMSIYDVSTYMRTRSWLMKFKTVLTFLDYRKEKIHFIPPESNAFLTFIFHIVFSEEFEYTGQIINLIYIYPMMTHLWPMARDLHVSALISINYYFMFLYVLESTLKIIILKRKYFRQYWNTLEFFILVVGIIDIFCVYFVKLRRHNLALIQLTVIMGYLRIIRFLPLFKIIVPILVNIADVQIKKRLSLMYSITKGYIKSQEDAKLLIKQISVHESIYQKLYEILETNKQDAVKELGLIEHEGRDVVIALKTKQAIRNVIAKALKNLTFLCSRGIIDKHDSTEINKVLLKKLKALNNFPKAIPPPTPDKYLHNIIWLEGKDVLIDFFKERAKLACFDYGDIICKAGEMPQGIYLIISGMAILHSLSPTFGIESSQRPDRKSSDMFTEFCTAGDIIGELNCLLKCEIEYTVICETSLQACFISLEDLYEGFDAFWPSLEYKIWLKLALSTAYQYFEPSLIDEDLKFQKCVMFNQAYVETLSSYNEMNIDNMTMKFVILVYGSVIDTKTEEPYFAPCIIPTTCEQVQGTSDLSKLLIVQASELTQRNSNTNVMAQSTLVFKQQGENMTGRQEMR
;
A
#
# COMPACT_ATOMS: atom_id res chain seq x y z
N MET A 1 -8.28 -5.97 40.28
CA MET A 1 -7.04 -5.21 40.00
C MET A 1 -7.40 -3.79 39.53
N SER A 2 -8.18 -3.06 40.33
CA SER A 2 -8.60 -1.65 40.07
C SER A 2 -8.08 -0.70 41.17
N SER A 3 -7.33 -1.20 42.14
CA SER A 3 -6.94 -0.47 43.34
C SER A 3 -5.48 -0.02 43.39
N TYR A 4 -4.62 -0.46 42.45
CA TYR A 4 -3.17 -0.19 42.53
C TYR A 4 -2.69 1.02 41.73
N ILE A 5 -3.48 1.51 40.75
CA ILE A 5 -3.20 2.79 40.07
C ILE A 5 -3.70 3.98 40.92
N TRP A 6 -4.55 3.72 41.92
CA TRP A 6 -5.14 4.73 42.81
C TRP A 6 -4.58 4.70 44.24
N ALA A 7 -3.55 3.91 44.51
CA ALA A 7 -2.89 3.84 45.81
C ALA A 7 -1.56 4.60 45.80
N GLN A 8 -1.59 5.89 45.45
CA GLN A 8 -0.60 6.83 45.95
C GLN A 8 -1.08 7.41 47.29
N ASN A 9 -0.12 7.57 48.19
CA ASN A 9 -0.27 7.88 49.61
C ASN A 9 -1.37 8.89 49.94
N LYS A 10 -2.08 8.60 51.03
CA LYS A 10 -2.93 9.55 51.76
C LYS A 10 -2.15 10.82 52.12
N SER A 11 -2.16 11.80 51.22
CA SER A 11 -2.05 13.21 51.53
C SER A 11 -3.30 13.86 50.94
N ASN A 12 -4.14 14.46 51.78
CA ASN A 12 -5.46 15.02 51.43
C ASN A 12 -5.38 16.28 50.56
N ARG A 13 -4.42 16.41 49.64
CA ARG A 13 -4.34 17.53 48.68
C ARG A 13 -4.46 16.97 47.26
N PRO A 14 -5.40 17.47 46.43
CA PRO A 14 -5.48 17.06 45.03
C PRO A 14 -4.17 17.40 44.31
N ASP A 15 -3.73 16.54 43.37
CA ASP A 15 -2.62 16.82 42.45
C ASP A 15 -3.04 17.95 41.51
N LEU A 16 -2.89 19.19 41.99
CA LEU A 16 -3.14 20.39 41.22
C LEU A 16 -2.07 20.53 40.14
N LEU A 17 -2.48 20.88 38.91
CA LEU A 17 -1.58 21.15 37.79
C LEU A 17 -0.58 22.25 38.15
N CYS A 18 -1.06 23.29 38.84
CA CYS A 18 -0.39 24.39 39.55
C CYS A 18 -1.47 25.24 40.26
N GLY A 19 -1.13 26.01 41.31
CA GLY A 19 -2.02 27.01 41.92
C GLY A 19 -2.52 26.68 43.34
N GLN A 20 -3.20 27.63 43.98
CA GLN A 20 -3.74 27.46 45.33
C GLN A 20 -4.96 26.52 45.33
N PRO A 21 -5.12 25.64 46.33
CA PRO A 21 -6.35 24.86 46.49
C PRO A 21 -7.54 25.78 46.76
N ALA A 22 -8.74 25.40 46.30
CA ALA A 22 -9.95 26.15 46.60
C ALA A 22 -10.31 26.00 48.08
N ASP A 23 -10.40 27.12 48.79
CA ASP A 23 -10.82 27.19 50.20
C ASP A 23 -12.36 27.36 50.33
N TYR A 24 -13.12 27.21 49.25
CA TYR A 24 -14.57 27.46 49.17
C TYR A 24 -15.33 26.29 48.51
N LEU A 25 -16.66 26.24 48.70
CA LEU A 25 -17.55 25.25 48.08
C LEU A 25 -17.65 25.48 46.57
N ILE A 26 -17.36 24.44 45.78
CA ILE A 26 -17.30 24.50 44.31
C ILE A 26 -18.68 24.12 43.75
N GLU A 27 -19.34 25.05 43.07
CA GLU A 27 -20.47 24.76 42.19
C GLU A 27 -19.94 24.66 40.74
N GLU A 28 -20.08 23.49 40.11
CA GLU A 28 -19.56 23.22 38.76
C GLU A 28 -20.51 23.76 37.68
N GLU A 29 -20.51 25.07 37.37
CA GLU A 29 -21.51 25.59 36.42
C GLU A 29 -21.01 26.05 35.03
N HIS A 30 -19.73 26.39 34.80
CA HIS A 30 -19.37 27.09 33.53
C HIS A 30 -18.03 26.71 32.84
N PHE A 31 -17.40 25.58 33.19
CA PHE A 31 -16.15 25.17 32.52
C PHE A 31 -16.36 24.83 31.03
N THR A 32 -17.47 24.17 30.69
CA THR A 32 -17.80 23.82 29.30
C THR A 32 -18.02 25.05 28.42
N THR A 33 -18.59 26.12 28.98
CA THR A 33 -18.76 27.40 28.28
C THR A 33 -17.42 28.08 28.03
N LEU A 34 -16.45 28.00 28.97
CA LEU A 34 -15.09 28.49 28.74
C LEU A 34 -14.42 27.74 27.58
N VAL A 35 -14.51 26.41 27.54
CA VAL A 35 -13.97 25.61 26.44
C VAL A 35 -14.58 26.02 25.10
N CYS A 36 -15.92 26.16 25.03
CA CYS A 36 -16.60 26.61 23.81
C CYS A 36 -16.16 28.02 23.40
N PHE A 37 -16.02 28.93 24.35
CA PHE A 37 -15.54 30.29 24.11
C PHE A 37 -14.13 30.31 23.49
N ILE A 38 -13.20 29.51 24.02
CA ILE A 38 -11.83 29.41 23.49
C ILE A 38 -11.85 28.91 22.04
N VAL A 39 -12.69 27.92 21.73
CA VAL A 39 -12.81 27.38 20.36
C VAL A 39 -13.37 28.43 19.40
N VAL A 40 -14.42 29.16 19.79
CA VAL A 40 -15.01 30.23 18.97
C VAL A 40 -13.99 31.37 18.78
N LEU A 41 -13.32 31.81 19.84
CA LEU A 41 -12.30 32.85 19.78
C LEU A 41 -11.15 32.45 18.85
N GLY A 42 -10.63 31.24 18.97
CA GLY A 42 -9.59 30.73 18.08
C GLY A 42 -10.03 30.67 16.61
N GLY A 43 -11.28 30.26 16.35
CA GLY A 43 -11.87 30.27 15.00
C GLY A 43 -11.99 31.68 14.41
N LEU A 44 -12.52 32.63 15.18
CA LEU A 44 -12.66 34.03 14.78
C LEU A 44 -11.30 34.69 14.52
N LEU A 45 -10.32 34.47 15.41
CA LEU A 45 -8.96 34.97 15.24
C LEU A 45 -8.32 34.43 13.95
N LYS A 46 -8.49 33.13 13.67
CA LYS A 46 -7.96 32.51 12.45
C LYS A 46 -8.59 33.09 11.18
N MET A 47 -9.91 33.37 11.22
CA MET A 47 -10.62 34.05 10.14
C MET A 47 -10.13 35.49 9.92
N CYS A 48 -10.00 36.28 10.99
CA CYS A 48 -9.61 37.69 10.90
C CYS A 48 -8.15 37.88 10.47
N LEU A 49 -7.24 37.02 10.95
CA LEU A 49 -5.80 37.15 10.75
C LEU A 49 -5.29 36.44 9.49
N LYS A 50 -6.15 36.19 8.50
CA LYS A 50 -5.81 35.54 7.21
C LYS A 50 -4.96 34.27 7.39
N ASN A 51 -5.28 33.43 8.38
CA ASN A 51 -4.56 32.19 8.71
C ASN A 51 -3.09 32.36 9.20
N SER A 52 -2.71 33.49 9.79
CA SER A 52 -1.41 33.59 10.50
C SER A 52 -1.45 32.85 11.83
N GLU A 53 -1.04 31.57 11.82
CA GLU A 53 -1.20 30.66 12.97
C GLU A 53 -0.42 31.11 14.22
N VAL A 54 0.79 31.67 14.05
CA VAL A 54 1.63 32.13 15.17
C VAL A 54 0.93 33.23 15.96
N ILE A 55 0.39 34.22 15.26
CA ILE A 55 -0.26 35.39 15.86
C ILE A 55 -1.56 34.97 16.59
N VAL A 56 -2.29 34.01 16.02
CA VAL A 56 -3.50 33.47 16.67
C VAL A 56 -3.13 32.84 18.02
N LEU A 57 -2.07 32.02 18.06
CA LEU A 57 -1.66 31.33 19.28
C LEU A 57 -1.05 32.24 20.34
N THR A 58 -0.32 33.29 19.94
CA THR A 58 0.18 34.30 20.88
C THR A 58 -0.98 35.08 21.51
N ILE A 59 -1.99 35.47 20.73
CA ILE A 59 -3.19 36.15 21.24
C ILE A 59 -3.97 35.22 22.17
N LEU A 60 -4.15 33.95 21.80
CA LEU A 60 -4.83 32.95 22.65
C LEU A 60 -4.08 32.74 23.97
N SER A 61 -2.75 32.56 23.92
CA SER A 61 -1.88 32.49 25.09
C SER A 61 -2.02 33.71 26.01
N LEU A 62 -1.99 34.91 25.43
CA LEU A 62 -2.14 36.16 26.18
C LEU A 62 -3.55 36.30 26.78
N SER A 63 -4.58 35.93 26.03
CA SER A 63 -5.96 35.92 26.53
C SER A 63 -6.14 34.95 27.68
N GLY A 64 -5.51 33.78 27.61
CA GLY A 64 -5.47 32.82 28.71
C GLY A 64 -4.78 33.39 29.95
N PHE A 65 -3.63 34.05 29.78
CA PHE A 65 -2.94 34.73 30.88
C PHE A 65 -3.81 35.79 31.57
N VAL A 66 -4.53 36.62 30.80
CA VAL A 66 -5.45 37.62 31.35
C VAL A 66 -6.59 36.95 32.12
N ILE A 67 -7.18 35.87 31.59
CA ILE A 67 -8.23 35.10 32.29
C ILE A 67 -7.69 34.49 33.60
N GLY A 68 -6.46 33.96 33.58
CA GLY A 68 -5.80 33.43 34.77
C GLY A 68 -5.54 34.50 35.84
N GLN A 69 -5.11 35.69 35.43
CA GLN A 69 -4.91 36.82 36.35
C GLN A 69 -6.23 37.29 36.97
N MET A 70 -7.30 37.32 36.16
CA MET A 70 -8.64 37.60 36.67
C MET A 70 -9.09 36.52 37.67
N ALA A 71 -8.80 35.24 37.40
CA ALA A 71 -9.04 34.13 38.30
C ALA A 71 -8.25 34.23 39.61
N TYR A 72 -7.05 34.77 39.60
CA TYR A 72 -6.28 35.04 40.82
C TYR A 72 -6.93 36.15 41.67
N SER A 73 -7.47 37.18 41.02
CA SER A 73 -8.09 38.32 41.71
C SER A 73 -9.55 38.11 42.15
N SER A 74 -10.28 37.20 41.51
CA SER A 74 -11.72 37.04 41.69
C SER A 74 -12.13 35.57 41.89
N VAL A 75 -12.90 35.31 42.94
CA VAL A 75 -13.34 33.96 43.33
C VAL A 75 -14.28 33.34 42.29
N GLU A 76 -15.16 34.14 41.67
CA GLU A 76 -16.10 33.70 40.63
C GLU A 76 -15.36 33.17 39.39
N VAL A 77 -14.30 33.85 38.94
CA VAL A 77 -13.51 33.38 37.79
C VAL A 77 -12.61 32.21 38.20
N HIS A 78 -12.14 32.16 39.45
CA HIS A 78 -11.43 31.00 39.97
C HIS A 78 -12.30 29.73 39.92
N GLN A 79 -13.60 29.82 40.27
CA GLN A 79 -14.54 28.69 40.15
C GLN A 79 -14.64 28.13 38.72
N ILE A 80 -14.62 28.99 37.71
CA ILE A 80 -14.70 28.58 36.30
C ILE A 80 -13.43 27.83 35.87
N VAL A 81 -12.27 28.27 36.35
CA VAL A 81 -10.94 27.73 35.97
C VAL A 81 -10.52 26.56 36.84
N TYR A 82 -11.03 26.44 38.06
CA TYR A 82 -10.65 25.43 39.05
C TYR A 82 -10.70 23.98 38.53
N PRO A 83 -11.70 23.55 37.73
CA PRO A 83 -11.71 22.23 37.11
C PRO A 83 -10.46 21.95 36.27
N LEU A 84 -9.93 22.94 35.55
CA LEU A 84 -8.68 22.81 34.80
C LEU A 84 -7.47 22.65 35.74
N LEU A 85 -7.40 23.45 36.81
CA LEU A 85 -6.29 23.39 37.77
C LEU A 85 -6.28 22.06 38.54
N LYS A 86 -7.45 21.46 38.77
CA LYS A 86 -7.61 20.15 39.42
C LYS A 86 -7.23 18.97 38.53
N THR A 87 -7.25 19.13 37.20
CA THR A 87 -6.85 18.03 36.30
C THR A 87 -5.36 17.72 36.45
N SER A 88 -5.01 16.43 36.49
CA SER A 88 -3.61 16.02 36.55
C SER A 88 -2.90 16.24 35.22
N SER A 89 -1.59 16.53 35.26
CA SER A 89 -0.75 16.78 34.08
C SER A 89 -0.82 15.63 33.07
N PHE A 90 -0.74 14.40 33.58
CA PHE A 90 -0.80 13.19 32.77
C PHE A 90 -2.15 12.99 32.09
N SER A 91 -3.24 13.47 32.69
CA SER A 91 -4.57 13.40 32.09
C SER A 91 -4.68 14.31 30.87
N LEU A 92 -4.19 15.56 30.95
CA LEU A 92 -4.14 16.47 29.80
C LEU A 92 -3.26 15.90 28.67
N TYR A 93 -2.11 15.34 29.02
CA TYR A 93 -1.26 14.64 28.05
C TYR A 93 -2.02 13.49 27.37
N SER A 94 -2.72 12.66 28.14
CA SER A 94 -3.46 11.50 27.63
C SER A 94 -4.67 11.86 26.76
N TYR A 95 -5.29 13.04 26.96
CA TYR A 95 -6.39 13.50 26.11
C TYR A 95 -5.94 14.07 24.78
N PHE A 96 -4.89 14.91 24.78
CA PHE A 96 -4.48 15.64 23.59
C PHE A 96 -3.41 14.93 22.76
N SER A 97 -2.43 14.29 23.40
CA SER A 97 -1.27 13.68 22.73
C SER A 97 -1.63 12.59 21.71
N PRO A 98 -2.54 11.62 22.01
CA PRO A 98 -2.80 10.49 21.12
C PRO A 98 -3.17 10.87 19.69
N LEU A 99 -4.11 11.81 19.56
CA LEU A 99 -4.64 12.21 18.25
C LEU A 99 -3.61 13.02 17.46
N ILE A 100 -2.84 13.89 18.12
CA ILE A 100 -1.81 14.71 17.48
C ILE A 100 -0.68 13.81 16.96
N ILE A 101 -0.19 12.87 17.77
CA ILE A 101 0.87 11.92 17.35
C ILE A 101 0.38 11.07 16.18
N PHE A 102 -0.84 10.53 16.28
CA PHE A 102 -1.40 9.71 15.23
C PHE A 102 -1.55 10.48 13.91
N MET A 103 -2.02 11.72 13.96
CA MET A 103 -2.15 12.60 12.78
C MET A 103 -0.80 12.83 12.11
N VAL A 104 0.24 13.17 12.89
CA VAL A 104 1.57 13.39 12.32
C VAL A 104 2.15 12.09 11.76
N ALA A 105 2.00 10.97 12.45
CA ALA A 105 2.50 9.67 12.00
C ALA A 105 1.82 9.18 10.72
N LEU A 106 0.52 9.43 10.54
CA LEU A 106 -0.22 9.11 9.31
C LEU A 106 0.26 9.93 8.09
N ASP A 107 0.72 11.15 8.33
CA ASP A 107 1.14 12.10 7.29
C ASP A 107 2.53 11.79 6.71
N VAL A 108 3.30 10.89 7.36
CA VAL A 108 4.67 10.49 7.00
C VAL A 108 4.63 9.25 6.08
N ASP A 109 5.35 9.29 4.95
CA ASP A 109 5.43 8.12 4.07
C ASP A 109 6.35 7.03 4.67
N PHE A 110 5.74 5.90 5.07
CA PHE A 110 6.46 4.76 5.63
C PHE A 110 7.61 4.25 4.76
N TYR A 111 7.43 4.24 3.44
CA TYR A 111 8.42 3.70 2.50
C TYR A 111 9.69 4.54 2.44
N ILE A 112 9.53 5.87 2.44
CA ILE A 112 10.65 6.79 2.47
C ILE A 112 11.37 6.65 3.81
N LEU A 113 10.61 6.61 4.91
CA LEU A 113 11.16 6.42 6.25
C LEU A 113 11.87 5.08 6.41
N LYS A 114 11.36 3.99 5.82
CA LYS A 114 11.95 2.64 5.91
C LYS A 114 13.37 2.61 5.32
N ASN A 115 13.57 3.23 4.16
CA ASN A 115 14.88 3.31 3.54
C ASN A 115 15.84 4.17 4.37
N MET A 116 15.31 5.22 5.01
CA MET A 116 16.06 6.20 5.78
C MET A 116 16.09 5.89 7.30
N PHE A 117 15.57 4.74 7.72
CA PHE A 117 15.21 4.48 9.13
C PHE A 117 16.41 4.63 10.07
N TRP A 118 17.54 4.05 9.70
CA TRP A 118 18.77 4.13 10.49
C TRP A 118 19.29 5.57 10.61
N GLN A 119 19.14 6.38 9.57
CA GLN A 119 19.55 7.78 9.60
C GLN A 119 18.67 8.59 10.55
N VAL A 120 17.35 8.43 10.43
CA VAL A 120 16.38 9.15 11.27
C VAL A 120 16.56 8.77 12.73
N LEU A 121 16.73 7.47 13.02
CA LEU A 121 16.95 6.95 14.37
C LEU A 121 18.24 7.50 14.99
N LEU A 122 19.35 7.45 14.25
CA LEU A 122 20.64 7.92 14.74
C LEU A 122 20.65 9.45 14.93
N THR A 123 20.02 10.19 14.01
CA THR A 123 19.83 11.65 14.11
C THR A 123 18.99 12.01 15.34
N GLY A 124 17.90 11.29 15.59
CA GLY A 124 17.05 11.46 16.78
C GLY A 124 17.79 11.18 18.08
N LEU A 125 18.63 10.14 18.13
CA LEU A 125 19.43 9.80 19.32
C LEU A 125 20.53 10.83 19.61
N ILE A 126 21.24 11.28 18.57
CA ILE A 126 22.28 12.30 18.69
C ILE A 126 21.66 13.64 19.13
N SER A 127 20.55 14.03 18.51
CA SER A 127 19.84 15.27 18.87
C SER A 127 19.29 15.24 20.30
N PHE A 128 18.69 14.13 20.72
CA PHE A 128 18.23 13.96 22.10
C PHE A 128 19.38 14.05 23.12
N SER A 129 20.49 13.36 22.86
CA SER A 129 21.63 13.30 23.78
C SER A 129 22.32 14.66 23.92
N THR A 130 22.61 15.31 22.80
CA THR A 130 23.26 16.63 22.78
C THR A 130 22.38 17.72 23.39
N ALA A 131 21.07 17.70 23.13
CA ALA A 131 20.12 18.62 23.74
C ALA A 131 20.08 18.44 25.25
N SER A 132 19.97 17.19 25.73
CA SER A 132 19.92 16.89 27.17
C SER A 132 21.20 17.35 27.90
N ILE A 133 22.38 17.14 27.31
CA ILE A 133 23.66 17.51 27.92
C ILE A 133 23.85 19.04 27.95
N ILE A 134 23.68 19.72 26.81
CA ILE A 134 24.00 21.15 26.69
C ILE A 134 22.93 22.00 27.38
N LEU A 135 21.64 21.70 27.18
CA LEU A 135 20.58 22.41 27.90
C LEU A 135 20.66 22.12 29.40
N GLY A 136 20.99 20.88 29.80
CA GLY A 136 21.21 20.52 31.20
C GLY A 136 22.30 21.39 31.84
N TYR A 137 23.45 21.51 31.17
CA TYR A 137 24.55 22.36 31.64
C TYR A 137 24.15 23.84 31.75
N VAL A 138 23.47 24.39 30.74
CA VAL A 138 23.02 25.78 30.73
C VAL A 138 22.01 26.04 31.86
N VAL A 139 21.03 25.16 32.03
CA VAL A 139 20.00 25.30 33.06
C VAL A 139 20.62 25.22 34.45
N ILE A 140 21.55 24.30 34.70
CA ILE A 140 22.26 24.22 36.00
C ILE A 140 23.06 25.50 36.29
N LYS A 141 23.73 26.06 35.28
CA LYS A 141 24.64 27.21 35.47
C LYS A 141 23.90 28.55 35.57
N PHE A 142 22.86 28.73 34.78
CA PHE A 142 22.17 30.01 34.61
C PHE A 142 20.82 30.08 35.32
N ASN A 143 20.46 29.10 36.15
CA ASN A 143 19.22 29.16 36.93
C ASN A 143 19.48 29.66 38.36
N LYS A 144 18.99 30.86 38.68
CA LYS A 144 19.05 31.46 40.03
C LYS A 144 18.17 30.73 41.05
N ALA A 145 17.13 30.01 40.62
CA ALA A 145 16.16 29.36 41.50
C ALA A 145 16.63 28.00 42.09
N SER A 146 17.92 27.69 42.00
CA SER A 146 18.57 26.49 42.57
C SER A 146 17.73 25.21 42.46
N TRP A 147 17.25 24.90 41.24
CA TRP A 147 16.49 23.67 41.02
C TRP A 147 17.38 22.46 41.24
N ASP A 148 16.76 21.37 41.71
CA ASP A 148 17.43 20.08 41.82
C ASP A 148 17.94 19.59 40.44
N LEU A 149 18.99 18.77 40.47
CA LEU A 149 19.60 18.19 39.28
C LEU A 149 18.60 17.35 38.48
N GLN A 150 17.68 16.64 39.13
CA GLN A 150 16.62 15.89 38.46
C GLN A 150 15.66 16.84 37.71
N SER A 151 15.22 17.93 38.33
CA SER A 151 14.36 18.93 37.70
C SER A 151 15.05 19.61 36.50
N CYS A 152 16.34 19.91 36.62
CA CYS A 152 17.13 20.49 35.52
C CYS A 152 17.23 19.53 34.32
N LEU A 153 17.46 18.24 34.57
CA LEU A 153 17.54 17.23 33.52
C LEU A 153 16.18 16.99 32.85
N LEU A 154 15.10 16.87 33.64
CA LEU A 154 13.74 16.71 33.11
C LEU A 154 13.30 17.92 32.28
N PHE A 155 13.62 19.14 32.73
CA PHE A 155 13.37 20.35 31.97
C PHE A 155 14.16 20.38 30.66
N SER A 156 15.42 19.96 30.68
CA SER A 156 16.28 19.92 29.50
C SER A 156 15.80 18.89 28.47
N ILE A 157 15.37 17.71 28.93
CA ILE A 157 14.76 16.68 28.10
C ILE A 157 13.47 17.22 27.46
N THR A 158 12.61 17.88 28.23
CA THR A 158 11.33 18.44 27.76
C THR A 158 11.54 19.54 26.73
N LEU A 159 12.48 20.46 26.98
CA LEU A 159 12.83 21.54 26.05
C LEU A 159 13.57 21.01 24.81
N GLY A 160 14.23 19.85 24.90
CA GLY A 160 14.92 19.18 23.80
C GLY A 160 14.00 18.67 22.68
N ILE A 161 12.73 18.43 22.97
CA ILE A 161 11.75 17.93 21.99
C ILE A 161 11.49 18.94 20.87
N THR A 162 11.47 18.49 19.62
CA THR A 162 11.06 19.26 18.44
C THR A 162 9.64 18.88 18.05
N ASP A 163 8.79 19.88 17.73
CA ASP A 163 7.38 19.64 17.43
C ASP A 163 7.20 19.06 16.01
N PRO A 164 6.70 17.83 15.86
CA PRO A 164 6.56 17.18 14.57
C PRO A 164 5.45 17.79 13.69
N LEU A 165 4.48 18.50 14.29
CA LEU A 165 3.37 19.10 13.54
C LEU A 165 3.78 20.41 12.87
N ARG A 166 4.36 21.33 13.65
CA ARG A 166 4.62 22.72 13.21
C ARG A 166 5.94 22.90 12.48
N SER A 167 6.96 22.09 12.79
CA SER A 167 8.29 22.16 12.19
C SER A 167 8.28 22.15 10.65
N VAL A 168 7.26 21.55 10.04
CA VAL A 168 7.23 21.32 8.59
C VAL A 168 6.07 22.03 7.87
N ASN A 169 5.12 22.62 8.59
CA ASN A 169 3.98 23.29 7.96
C ASN A 169 4.39 24.47 7.07
N SER A 170 5.40 25.23 7.46
CA SER A 170 5.92 26.33 6.64
C SER A 170 6.67 25.84 5.41
N LEU A 171 7.40 24.72 5.49
CA LEU A 171 8.09 24.11 4.33
C LEU A 171 7.10 23.54 3.30
N LYS A 172 5.96 22.99 3.75
CA LYS A 172 4.91 22.47 2.87
C LYS A 172 4.35 23.55 1.93
N THR A 173 4.28 24.80 2.37
CA THR A 173 3.76 25.92 1.54
C THR A 173 4.73 26.35 0.44
N ILE A 174 6.01 25.99 0.56
CA ILE A 174 7.10 26.43 -0.34
C ILE A 174 7.35 25.42 -1.46
N GLY A 175 6.79 24.20 -1.39
CA GLY A 175 6.94 23.19 -2.44
C GLY A 175 8.24 22.37 -2.35
N ILE A 176 8.85 22.33 -1.17
CA ILE A 176 10.06 21.53 -0.88
C ILE A 176 9.78 20.03 -1.07
N SER A 177 10.82 19.27 -1.45
CA SER A 177 10.70 17.83 -1.67
C SER A 177 10.16 17.13 -0.42
N LYS A 178 9.23 16.19 -0.64
CA LYS A 178 8.57 15.45 0.44
C LYS A 178 9.55 14.65 1.30
N MET A 179 10.70 14.26 0.74
CA MET A 179 11.73 13.50 1.44
C MET A 179 12.31 14.23 2.65
N TYR A 180 12.71 15.51 2.52
CA TYR A 180 13.24 16.27 3.65
C TYR A 180 12.16 16.61 4.69
N ILE A 181 10.92 16.82 4.22
CA ILE A 181 9.73 17.00 5.07
C ILE A 181 9.52 15.78 5.97
N ASP A 182 9.58 14.58 5.38
CA ASP A 182 9.39 13.32 6.10
C ASP A 182 10.59 12.98 7.00
N LEU A 183 11.81 13.39 6.64
CA LEU A 183 13.01 13.26 7.47
C LEU A 183 12.87 14.06 8.78
N ILE A 184 12.52 15.36 8.69
CA ILE A 184 12.36 16.24 9.86
C ILE A 184 11.21 15.76 10.76
N ARG A 185 10.11 15.29 10.16
CA ARG A 185 9.00 14.67 10.91
C ARG A 185 9.38 13.38 11.59
N GLY A 186 10.10 12.50 10.89
CA GLY A 186 10.59 11.25 11.46
C GLY A 186 11.49 11.50 12.66
N GLU A 187 12.40 12.46 12.55
CA GLU A 187 13.32 12.83 13.64
C GLU A 187 12.56 13.29 14.88
N SER A 188 11.63 14.24 14.71
CA SER A 188 10.80 14.77 15.80
C SER A 188 9.90 13.70 16.44
N LEU A 189 9.31 12.78 15.65
CA LEU A 189 8.55 11.65 16.20
C LEU A 189 9.41 10.69 17.04
N ILE A 190 10.65 10.43 16.61
CA ILE A 190 11.59 9.59 17.38
C ILE A 190 11.98 10.28 18.69
N ILE A 191 12.32 11.58 18.65
CA ILE A 191 12.66 12.36 19.86
C ILE A 191 11.47 12.37 20.85
N CYS A 192 10.25 12.60 20.35
CA CYS A 192 9.03 12.55 21.18
C CYS A 192 8.87 11.17 21.84
N SER A 193 9.06 10.09 21.07
CA SER A 193 8.90 8.72 21.56
C SER A 193 9.94 8.36 22.62
N ILE A 194 11.21 8.67 22.37
CA ILE A 194 12.30 8.47 23.32
C ILE A 194 12.00 9.22 24.62
N THR A 195 11.61 10.49 24.52
CA THR A 195 11.29 11.33 25.69
C THR A 195 10.12 10.76 26.49
N SER A 196 9.06 10.30 25.84
CA SER A 196 7.92 9.69 26.53
C SER A 196 8.28 8.38 27.23
N VAL A 197 9.18 7.56 26.66
CA VAL A 197 9.67 6.33 27.30
C VAL A 197 10.51 6.66 28.53
N PHE A 198 11.40 7.65 28.44
CA PHE A 198 12.20 8.11 29.58
C PHE A 198 11.30 8.63 30.71
N LEU A 199 10.36 9.54 30.41
CA LEU A 199 9.42 10.08 31.41
C LEU A 199 8.49 9.01 31.99
N GLY A 200 8.04 8.04 31.19
CA GLY A 200 7.23 6.90 31.64
C GLY A 200 7.96 6.03 32.67
N ASN A 201 9.24 5.73 32.45
CA ASN A 201 10.04 4.95 33.40
C ASN A 201 10.26 5.70 34.74
N PHE A 202 10.46 7.03 34.69
CA PHE A 202 10.52 7.85 35.90
C PHE A 202 9.21 7.82 36.70
N ARG A 203 8.05 7.73 36.04
CA ARG A 203 6.74 7.57 36.71
C ARG A 203 6.55 6.19 37.35
N GLY A 204 6.93 5.13 36.65
CA GLY A 204 6.65 3.75 37.08
C GLY A 204 7.58 3.20 38.16
N SER A 205 8.85 3.63 38.19
CA SER A 205 9.86 3.06 39.08
C SER A 205 9.99 3.77 40.43
N GLY A 206 9.48 5.01 40.58
CA GLY A 206 9.44 5.74 41.86
C GLY A 206 10.78 5.90 42.59
N ILE A 207 11.92 5.66 41.95
CA ILE A 207 13.23 5.54 42.60
C ILE A 207 14.29 6.41 41.91
N ARG A 208 15.02 7.14 42.76
CA ARG A 208 16.22 7.98 42.58
C ARG A 208 17.15 7.57 41.43
N PHE A 209 17.80 8.57 40.83
CA PHE A 209 18.82 8.49 39.76
C PHE A 209 19.99 7.49 39.99
N SER A 210 20.12 6.89 41.18
CA SER A 210 21.20 5.99 41.58
C SER A 210 21.19 4.59 40.93
N VAL A 211 20.29 4.30 39.98
CA VAL A 211 20.02 2.94 39.46
C VAL A 211 20.52 2.70 38.03
N PHE A 212 21.27 3.62 37.42
CA PHE A 212 21.99 3.33 36.15
C PHE A 212 23.00 2.16 36.24
N ARG A 213 23.19 1.56 37.42
CA ARG A 213 24.04 0.39 37.66
C ARG A 213 23.32 -0.96 37.48
N ASP A 214 21.98 -0.99 37.46
CA ASP A 214 21.23 -2.24 37.37
C ASP A 214 20.85 -2.56 35.91
N VAL A 215 21.46 -3.62 35.37
CA VAL A 215 21.17 -4.19 34.03
C VAL A 215 19.66 -4.46 33.83
N HIS A 216 18.90 -4.64 34.91
CA HIS A 216 17.45 -4.81 34.87
C HIS A 216 16.69 -3.60 34.31
N VAL A 217 17.11 -2.36 34.58
CA VAL A 217 16.43 -1.16 34.05
C VAL A 217 16.67 -1.05 32.55
N GLY A 218 17.88 -1.35 32.08
CA GLY A 218 18.19 -1.37 30.64
C GLY A 218 17.41 -2.44 29.88
N ILE A 219 17.25 -3.64 30.45
CA ILE A 219 16.42 -4.70 29.87
C ILE A 219 14.94 -4.30 29.87
N GLY A 220 14.45 -3.65 30.93
CA GLY A 220 13.09 -3.12 31.01
C GLY A 220 12.79 -2.13 29.88
N LEU A 221 13.65 -1.13 29.68
CA LEU A 221 13.49 -0.13 28.61
C LEU A 221 13.47 -0.75 27.20
N ILE A 222 14.32 -1.75 26.94
CA ILE A 222 14.33 -2.45 25.66
C ILE A 222 13.02 -3.24 25.46
N LEU A 223 12.52 -3.89 26.51
CA LEU A 223 11.25 -4.61 26.48
C LEU A 223 10.06 -3.66 26.28
N ASP A 224 10.07 -2.48 26.90
CA ASP A 224 9.01 -1.47 26.74
C ASP A 224 8.97 -0.93 25.32
N ILE A 225 10.13 -0.61 24.74
CA ILE A 225 10.25 -0.14 23.34
C ILE A 225 9.77 -1.22 22.38
N LEU A 226 10.30 -2.45 22.49
CA LEU A 226 9.94 -3.55 21.60
C LEU A 226 8.46 -3.95 21.77
N GLY A 227 7.97 -4.00 23.01
CA GLY A 227 6.58 -4.30 23.35
C GLY A 227 5.61 -3.29 22.74
N SER A 228 5.91 -1.99 22.87
CA SER A 228 5.11 -0.90 22.29
C SER A 228 5.02 -1.01 20.76
N ILE A 229 6.14 -1.30 20.08
CA ILE A 229 6.19 -1.45 18.62
C ILE A 229 5.40 -2.69 18.17
N ILE A 230 5.57 -3.83 18.85
CA ILE A 230 4.87 -5.07 18.52
C ILE A 230 3.36 -4.89 18.70
N PHE A 231 2.93 -4.32 19.83
CA PHE A 231 1.51 -4.08 20.09
C PHE A 231 0.92 -3.10 19.07
N GLY A 232 1.61 -1.99 18.81
CA GLY A 232 1.21 -1.02 17.79
C GLY A 232 1.07 -1.64 16.39
N TYR A 233 1.99 -2.53 16.00
CA TYR A 233 1.90 -3.25 14.73
C TYR A 233 0.65 -4.15 14.64
N TRP A 234 0.33 -4.89 15.72
CA TRP A 234 -0.87 -5.71 15.78
C TRP A 234 -2.14 -4.87 15.72
N CYS A 235 -2.18 -3.75 16.45
CA CYS A 235 -3.29 -2.81 16.40
C CYS A 235 -3.48 -2.21 15.01
N ALA A 236 -2.40 -1.83 14.32
CA ALA A 236 -2.46 -1.36 12.94
C ALA A 236 -3.07 -2.43 12.02
N LYS A 237 -2.71 -3.71 12.21
CA LYS A 237 -3.28 -4.83 11.43
C LYS A 237 -4.77 -5.01 11.70
N ILE A 238 -5.22 -4.84 12.95
CA ILE A 238 -6.65 -4.86 13.30
C ILE A 238 -7.38 -3.70 12.62
N ILE A 239 -6.86 -2.48 12.73
CA ILE A 239 -7.42 -1.29 12.08
C ILE A 239 -7.51 -1.49 10.56
N ARG A 240 -6.43 -1.97 9.92
CA ARG A 240 -6.41 -2.32 8.49
C ARG A 240 -7.50 -3.33 8.11
N CYS A 241 -7.71 -4.36 8.93
CA CYS A 241 -8.72 -5.39 8.69
C CYS A 241 -10.14 -4.78 8.73
N ILE A 242 -10.41 -3.92 9.71
CA ILE A 242 -11.72 -3.28 9.87
C ILE A 242 -11.97 -2.28 8.72
N LEU A 243 -10.96 -1.48 8.35
CA LEU A 243 -11.07 -0.52 7.25
C LEU A 243 -11.11 -1.18 5.86
N ALA A 244 -10.66 -2.42 5.74
CA ALA A 244 -10.81 -3.20 4.51
C ALA A 244 -12.26 -3.62 4.25
N ASP A 245 -13.15 -3.57 5.24
CA ASP A 245 -14.56 -3.91 5.03
C ASP A 245 -15.23 -2.88 4.11
N VAL A 246 -15.80 -3.37 3.01
CA VAL A 246 -16.30 -2.52 1.92
C VAL A 246 -17.60 -1.78 2.30
N PHE A 247 -18.30 -2.25 3.35
CA PHE A 247 -19.65 -1.83 3.75
C PHE A 247 -19.69 -0.83 4.88
N SER A 248 -18.54 -0.52 5.49
CA SER A 248 -18.53 0.46 6.57
C SER A 248 -18.90 1.83 5.99
N ASN A 249 -19.98 2.40 6.54
CA ASN A 249 -20.34 3.77 6.28
C ASN A 249 -19.12 4.65 6.55
N MET A 250 -18.93 5.67 5.73
CA MET A 250 -17.84 6.62 5.86
C MET A 250 -17.74 7.18 7.29
N LEU A 251 -18.89 7.47 7.89
CA LEU A 251 -19.02 7.90 9.29
C LEU A 251 -18.51 6.84 10.28
N THR A 252 -18.94 5.59 10.12
CA THR A 252 -18.52 4.48 11.01
C THR A 252 -17.00 4.26 10.96
N ASN A 253 -16.38 4.38 9.78
CA ASN A 253 -14.93 4.28 9.65
C ASN A 253 -14.19 5.40 10.39
N ILE A 254 -14.70 6.64 10.30
CA ILE A 254 -14.11 7.80 11.00
C ILE A 254 -14.21 7.59 12.51
N ILE A 255 -15.40 7.26 13.02
CA ILE A 255 -15.63 7.03 14.46
C ILE A 255 -14.74 5.90 14.97
N LEU A 256 -14.68 4.78 14.25
CA LEU A 256 -13.89 3.62 14.64
C LEU A 256 -12.38 3.91 14.58
N CYS A 257 -11.92 4.67 13.58
CA CYS A 257 -10.51 5.07 13.52
C CYS A 257 -10.14 5.95 14.72
N PHE A 258 -10.96 6.95 15.04
CA PHE A 258 -10.78 7.82 16.20
C PHE A 258 -10.80 7.04 17.51
N SER A 259 -11.78 6.16 17.72
CA SER A 259 -11.89 5.37 18.96
C SER A 259 -10.73 4.39 19.12
N MET A 260 -10.29 3.74 18.04
CA MET A 260 -9.19 2.79 18.09
C MET A 260 -7.87 3.46 18.49
N VAL A 261 -7.61 4.69 18.05
CA VAL A 261 -6.39 5.45 18.44
C VAL A 261 -6.33 5.66 19.95
N TYR A 262 -7.42 6.08 20.58
CA TYR A 262 -7.46 6.24 22.04
C TYR A 262 -7.39 4.89 22.76
N MET A 263 -8.08 3.87 22.26
CA MET A 263 -8.02 2.52 22.83
C MET A 263 -6.60 1.93 22.78
N THR A 264 -5.87 2.11 21.67
CA THR A 264 -4.49 1.61 21.58
C THR A 264 -3.57 2.33 22.54
N PHE A 265 -3.72 3.65 22.70
CA PHE A 265 -2.95 4.42 23.67
C PHE A 265 -3.17 3.91 25.10
N TYR A 266 -4.43 3.85 25.55
CA TYR A 266 -4.72 3.47 26.94
C TYR A 266 -4.38 2.00 27.26
N ILE A 267 -4.61 1.06 26.33
CA ILE A 267 -4.25 -0.35 26.58
C ILE A 267 -2.74 -0.51 26.76
N VAL A 268 -1.93 0.19 25.95
CA VAL A 268 -0.46 0.09 26.03
C VAL A 268 0.07 0.72 27.31
N GLU A 269 -0.45 1.89 27.69
CA GLU A 269 -0.10 2.54 28.95
C GLU A 269 -0.51 1.69 30.17
N LEU A 270 -1.67 1.00 30.12
CA LEU A 270 -2.09 0.05 31.16
C LEU A 270 -1.16 -1.15 31.33
N LEU A 271 -0.44 -1.54 30.26
CA LEU A 271 0.56 -2.61 30.30
C LEU A 271 1.92 -2.13 30.81
N GLY A 272 2.07 -0.85 31.18
CA GLY A 272 3.33 -0.25 31.60
C GLY A 272 4.28 0.08 30.45
N MET A 273 3.79 0.05 29.20
CA MET A 273 4.54 0.36 27.98
C MET A 273 4.19 1.76 27.47
N SER A 274 4.96 2.29 26.51
CA SER A 274 4.75 3.64 25.96
C SER A 274 3.65 3.67 24.88
N GLY A 275 2.50 4.27 25.21
CA GLY A 275 1.36 4.41 24.30
C GLY A 275 1.64 5.31 23.11
N THR A 276 2.48 6.33 23.28
CA THR A 276 2.92 7.22 22.19
C THR A 276 3.74 6.49 21.13
N LEU A 277 4.71 5.68 21.54
CA LEU A 277 5.51 4.87 20.62
C LEU A 277 4.64 3.84 19.87
N ALA A 278 3.67 3.23 20.56
CA ALA A 278 2.70 2.35 19.92
C ALA A 278 1.85 3.08 18.87
N LEU A 279 1.42 4.33 19.13
CA LEU A 279 0.68 5.13 18.17
C LEU A 279 1.52 5.58 16.97
N VAL A 280 2.80 5.90 17.17
CA VAL A 280 3.73 6.13 16.06
C VAL A 280 3.83 4.88 15.20
N ALA A 281 3.97 3.71 15.81
CA ALA A 281 3.97 2.45 15.08
C ALA A 281 2.63 2.19 14.35
N VAL A 282 1.48 2.58 14.93
CA VAL A 282 0.17 2.46 14.28
C VAL A 282 0.07 3.40 13.07
N GLY A 283 0.37 4.70 13.24
CA GLY A 283 0.28 5.70 12.18
C GLY A 283 1.23 5.42 11.01
N LEU A 284 2.49 5.07 11.30
CA LEU A 284 3.47 4.70 10.26
C LEU A 284 3.09 3.42 9.51
N ASN A 285 2.34 2.51 10.14
CA ASN A 285 1.83 1.34 9.42
C ASN A 285 0.54 1.66 8.65
N LEU A 286 -0.17 2.74 8.95
CA LEU A 286 -1.40 3.09 8.25
C LEU A 286 -1.09 4.07 7.12
N ASP A 287 -0.64 3.55 5.97
CA ASP A 287 -0.41 4.39 4.79
C ASP A 287 -1.73 4.96 4.23
N SER A 288 -1.62 6.04 3.43
CA SER A 288 -2.68 6.52 2.52
C SER A 288 -3.32 5.38 1.72
N LEU A 289 -2.50 4.42 1.28
CA LEU A 289 -2.93 3.21 0.56
C LEU A 289 -3.76 2.22 1.38
N THR A 290 -3.91 2.44 2.68
CA THR A 290 -4.83 1.66 3.53
C THR A 290 -6.26 2.17 3.39
N PHE A 291 -6.43 3.48 3.20
CA PHE A 291 -7.72 4.13 3.12
C PHE A 291 -8.20 4.16 1.66
N LYS A 292 -9.52 4.11 1.42
CA LYS A 292 -10.08 4.49 0.12
C LYS A 292 -9.81 6.00 -0.07
N PRO A 293 -9.44 6.49 -1.26
CA PRO A 293 -9.01 7.90 -1.43
C PRO A 293 -10.05 8.93 -0.96
N LYS A 294 -11.35 8.64 -1.17
CA LYS A 294 -12.44 9.49 -0.64
C LYS A 294 -12.52 9.50 0.89
N ILE A 295 -12.25 8.36 1.54
CA ILE A 295 -12.30 8.20 3.00
C ILE A 295 -11.05 8.82 3.64
N GLU A 296 -9.88 8.59 3.03
CA GLU A 296 -8.61 9.19 3.45
C GLU A 296 -8.75 10.71 3.55
N PHE A 297 -9.18 11.36 2.48
CA PHE A 297 -9.35 12.80 2.44
C PHE A 297 -10.17 13.33 3.62
N VAL A 298 -11.28 12.65 3.94
CA VAL A 298 -12.14 13.09 5.05
C VAL A 298 -11.57 12.75 6.42
N ILE A 299 -10.94 11.58 6.61
CA ILE A 299 -10.26 11.26 7.87
C ILE A 299 -9.15 12.26 8.15
N THR A 300 -8.28 12.55 7.18
CA THR A 300 -7.15 13.47 7.37
C THR A 300 -7.64 14.90 7.61
N LYS A 301 -8.71 15.34 6.93
CA LYS A 301 -9.36 16.63 7.20
C LYS A 301 -9.98 16.69 8.59
N PHE A 302 -10.70 15.64 9.00
CA PHE A 302 -11.30 15.52 10.32
C PHE A 302 -10.24 15.58 11.43
N LEU A 303 -9.17 14.78 11.32
CA LEU A 303 -8.06 14.80 12.27
C LEU A 303 -7.40 16.18 12.34
N ARG A 304 -7.22 16.87 11.20
CA ARG A 304 -6.65 18.24 11.18
C ARG A 304 -7.54 19.26 11.90
N ILE A 305 -8.87 19.13 11.82
CA ILE A 305 -9.80 19.99 12.55
C ILE A 305 -9.60 19.80 14.06
N PHE A 306 -9.58 18.56 14.55
CA PHE A 306 -9.37 18.26 15.97
C PHE A 306 -8.00 18.72 16.47
N SER A 307 -6.92 18.46 15.71
CA SER A 307 -5.59 18.93 16.08
C SER A 307 -5.57 20.46 16.23
N CYS A 308 -6.17 21.22 15.30
CA CYS A 308 -6.22 22.68 15.40
C CYS A 308 -6.99 23.15 16.65
N VAL A 309 -8.10 22.50 16.98
CA VAL A 309 -8.87 22.80 18.20
C VAL A 309 -8.06 22.52 19.46
N TYR A 310 -7.36 21.38 19.51
CA TYR A 310 -6.51 21.01 20.65
C TYR A 310 -5.36 21.99 20.85
N GLU A 311 -4.73 22.48 19.77
CA GLU A 311 -3.69 23.50 19.90
C GLU A 311 -4.20 24.80 20.53
N HIS A 312 -5.38 25.28 20.11
CA HIS A 312 -5.99 26.48 20.69
C HIS A 312 -6.28 26.29 22.18
N LEU A 313 -6.80 25.12 22.57
CA LEU A 313 -7.07 24.80 23.97
C LEU A 313 -5.78 24.74 24.79
N ILE A 314 -4.75 24.04 24.31
CA ILE A 314 -3.49 23.85 25.05
C ILE A 314 -2.79 25.17 25.33
N TYR A 315 -2.63 26.04 24.33
CA TYR A 315 -1.97 27.35 24.52
C TYR A 315 -2.77 28.27 25.45
N THR A 316 -4.10 28.20 25.39
CA THR A 316 -4.96 29.01 26.27
C THR A 316 -4.94 28.46 27.70
N PHE A 317 -5.07 27.14 27.87
CA PHE A 317 -5.03 26.47 29.17
C PHE A 317 -3.72 26.73 29.91
N PHE A 318 -2.57 26.56 29.24
CA PHE A 318 -1.30 26.87 29.88
C PHE A 318 -1.08 28.37 30.10
N GLY A 319 -1.64 29.24 29.24
CA GLY A 319 -1.72 30.67 29.51
C GLY A 319 -2.49 30.97 30.82
N ILE A 320 -3.64 30.33 31.03
CA ILE A 320 -4.44 30.45 32.27
C ILE A 320 -3.63 29.97 33.48
N VAL A 321 -2.98 28.81 33.37
CA VAL A 321 -2.16 28.24 34.46
C VAL A 321 -1.03 29.19 34.88
N ILE A 322 -0.37 29.85 33.92
CA ILE A 322 0.65 30.87 34.18
C ILE A 322 0.04 32.11 34.85
N GLY A 323 -1.13 32.56 34.39
CA GLY A 323 -1.82 33.74 34.94
C GLY A 323 -2.33 33.56 36.37
N CYS A 324 -2.61 32.32 36.79
CA CYS A 324 -2.94 32.00 38.19
C CYS A 324 -1.71 32.02 39.14
N GLY A 325 -0.54 32.46 38.66
CA GLY A 325 0.70 32.51 39.41
C GLY A 325 1.01 33.81 40.10
N GLU A 326 1.88 33.75 41.11
CA GLU A 326 2.34 34.94 41.82
C GLU A 326 3.20 35.82 40.90
N LEU A 327 2.79 37.08 40.73
CA LEU A 327 3.44 38.03 39.81
C LEU A 327 4.79 38.56 40.33
N ASP A 328 5.08 38.42 41.62
CA ASP A 328 6.25 39.03 42.27
C ASP A 328 7.59 38.43 41.78
N HIS A 329 7.56 37.29 41.10
CA HIS A 329 8.74 36.59 40.57
C HIS A 329 9.10 36.97 39.12
N TYR A 330 8.37 37.90 38.48
CA TYR A 330 8.67 38.40 37.13
C TYR A 330 9.79 39.45 37.13
N GLU A 331 10.99 39.08 37.55
CA GLU A 331 12.17 39.95 37.48
C GLU A 331 12.70 40.07 36.03
N LEU A 332 13.45 41.14 35.74
CA LEU A 332 14.23 41.30 34.48
C LEU A 332 15.13 40.08 34.19
N TYR A 333 15.54 39.36 35.23
CA TYR A 333 16.29 38.13 35.13
C TYR A 333 15.53 37.03 34.38
N THR A 334 14.22 36.88 34.59
CA THR A 334 13.37 35.88 33.93
C THR A 334 13.36 36.08 32.41
N ILE A 335 13.28 37.33 31.96
CA ILE A 335 13.37 37.69 30.53
C ILE A 335 14.77 37.36 29.99
N THR A 336 15.82 37.68 30.74
CA THR A 336 17.21 37.38 30.36
C THR A 336 17.43 35.87 30.21
N PHE A 337 16.90 35.08 31.15
CA PHE A 337 16.98 33.62 31.11
C PHE A 337 16.22 33.02 29.92
N ILE A 338 15.04 33.56 29.57
CA ILE A 338 14.30 33.17 28.35
C ILE A 338 15.14 33.41 27.09
N VAL A 339 15.81 34.55 26.98
CA VAL A 339 16.68 34.85 25.83
C VAL A 339 17.88 33.89 25.78
N ILE A 340 18.46 33.54 26.93
CA ILE A 340 19.52 32.53 27.01
C ILE A 340 18.99 31.15 26.58
N LEU A 341 17.81 30.73 27.05
CA LEU A 341 17.19 29.47 26.63
C LEU A 341 16.88 29.45 25.13
N PHE A 342 16.34 30.54 24.58
CA PHE A 342 16.06 30.65 23.14
C PHE A 342 17.33 30.55 22.29
N THR A 343 18.38 31.28 22.66
CA THR A 343 19.67 31.25 21.93
C THR A 343 20.34 29.88 22.03
N THR A 344 20.32 29.25 23.21
CA THR A 344 20.90 27.93 23.44
C THR A 344 20.16 26.82 22.71
N VAL A 345 18.83 26.83 22.64
CA VAL A 345 18.05 25.86 21.83
C VAL A 345 18.47 25.89 20.37
N ASN A 346 18.63 27.08 19.79
CA ASN A 346 19.04 27.24 18.40
C ASN A 346 20.50 26.82 18.19
N LEU A 347 21.39 27.12 19.16
CA LEU A 347 22.79 26.69 19.12
C LEU A 347 22.94 25.18 19.21
N VAL A 348 22.19 24.53 20.10
CA VAL A 348 22.13 23.07 20.21
C VAL A 348 21.70 22.48 18.87
N ARG A 349 20.68 23.04 18.22
CA ARG A 349 20.22 22.56 16.92
C ARG A 349 21.31 22.68 15.85
N LEU A 350 22.02 23.82 15.79
CA LEU A 350 23.16 23.98 14.89
C LEU A 350 24.23 22.91 15.14
N LEU A 351 24.59 22.68 16.41
CA LEU A 351 25.56 21.66 16.77
C LEU A 351 25.10 20.24 16.39
N THR A 352 23.82 19.92 16.59
CA THR A 352 23.29 18.60 16.22
C THR A 352 23.44 18.30 14.74
N ILE A 353 23.20 19.29 13.89
CA ILE A 353 23.28 19.10 12.44
C ILE A 353 24.73 19.05 11.97
N LEU A 354 25.63 19.80 12.62
CA LEU A 354 27.08 19.65 12.38
C LEU A 354 27.59 18.26 12.77
N LEU A 355 27.07 17.67 13.85
CA LEU A 355 27.43 16.31 14.26
C LEU A 355 26.81 15.24 13.36
N VAL A 356 25.63 15.50 12.82
CA VAL A 356 24.87 14.57 11.97
C VAL A 356 25.24 14.70 10.49
N SER A 357 25.83 15.82 10.05
CA SER A 357 26.21 16.05 8.64
C SER A 357 27.07 14.93 8.02
N PRO A 358 28.08 14.32 8.68
CA PRO A 358 28.82 13.21 8.08
C PRO A 358 27.93 11.99 7.79
N ILE A 359 26.94 11.72 8.63
CA ILE A 359 25.99 10.60 8.46
C ILE A 359 25.04 10.87 7.29
N LEU A 360 24.52 12.09 7.19
CA LEU A 360 23.62 12.48 6.10
C LEU A 360 24.33 12.50 4.75
N MET A 361 25.58 12.97 4.71
CA MET A 361 26.37 13.10 3.50
C MET A 361 26.82 11.76 2.92
N HIS A 362 27.04 10.74 3.76
CA HIS A 362 27.38 9.39 3.28
C HIS A 362 26.18 8.62 2.71
N SER A 363 24.96 8.95 3.12
CA SER A 363 23.80 8.09 2.89
C SER A 363 22.68 8.71 2.06
N SER A 364 22.71 10.02 1.78
CA SER A 364 21.76 10.70 0.90
C SER A 364 22.49 11.31 -0.29
N TYR A 365 22.13 10.91 -1.51
CA TYR A 365 22.78 11.35 -2.75
C TYR A 365 22.67 12.87 -3.03
N GLU A 366 21.98 13.66 -2.20
CA GLU A 366 21.70 15.09 -2.44
C GLU A 366 21.87 16.00 -1.20
N TYR A 367 22.47 15.56 -0.07
CA TYR A 367 22.65 16.46 1.08
C TYR A 367 23.71 17.53 0.79
N ASN A 368 23.27 18.78 0.68
CA ASN A 368 24.12 19.96 0.50
C ASN A 368 24.15 20.81 1.78
N TRP A 369 25.22 21.56 2.02
CA TRP A 369 25.33 22.50 3.14
C TRP A 369 24.16 23.50 3.17
N ARG A 370 23.62 23.85 2.00
CA ARG A 370 22.40 24.68 1.87
C ARG A 370 21.20 24.07 2.61
N TRP A 371 21.01 22.75 2.49
CA TRP A 371 19.96 22.03 3.24
C TRP A 371 20.26 22.01 4.74
N GLY A 372 21.53 21.87 5.13
CA GLY A 372 21.96 21.96 6.53
C GLY A 372 21.54 23.26 7.21
N VAL A 373 21.63 24.39 6.50
CA VAL A 373 21.16 25.69 7.01
C VAL A 373 19.65 25.68 7.25
N VAL A 374 18.85 25.19 6.29
CA VAL A 374 17.37 25.14 6.43
C VAL A 374 16.94 24.20 7.57
N ILE A 375 17.56 23.02 7.69
CA ILE A 375 17.26 22.03 8.75
C ILE A 375 17.67 22.57 10.13
N THR A 376 18.65 23.47 10.21
CA THR A 376 19.04 24.13 11.46
C THR A 376 17.92 24.98 12.04
N TRP A 377 17.17 25.67 11.18
CA TRP A 377 16.03 26.48 11.60
C TRP A 377 14.72 25.67 11.71
N SER A 378 14.73 24.36 11.42
CA SER A 378 13.53 23.51 11.53
C SER A 378 13.22 23.05 12.96
N GLY A 379 14.09 23.34 13.93
CA GLY A 379 13.97 22.94 15.34
C GLY A 379 12.89 23.70 16.12
N ILE A 380 11.68 23.81 15.56
CA ILE A 380 10.54 24.51 16.16
C ILE A 380 10.06 23.73 17.39
N LYS A 381 9.86 24.45 18.51
CA LYS A 381 9.30 23.94 19.76
C LYS A 381 7.79 24.20 19.76
N GLY A 382 7.01 23.36 20.45
CA GLY A 382 5.56 23.50 20.36
C GLY A 382 4.76 22.68 21.37
N VAL A 383 3.65 22.12 20.91
CA VAL A 383 2.54 21.64 21.75
C VAL A 383 2.97 20.51 22.69
N PHE A 384 3.80 19.60 22.21
CA PHE A 384 4.29 18.47 23.01
C PHE A 384 5.16 18.90 24.20
N ASN A 385 5.95 19.94 24.02
CA ASN A 385 6.82 20.46 25.07
C ASN A 385 5.97 21.07 26.20
N LEU A 386 4.88 21.77 25.82
CA LEU A 386 3.92 22.33 26.76
C LEU A 386 3.18 21.25 27.55
N LEU A 387 2.73 20.18 26.88
CA LEU A 387 2.00 19.09 27.56
C LEU A 387 2.86 18.35 28.59
N LEU A 388 4.18 18.26 28.37
CA LEU A 388 5.13 17.59 29.27
C LEU A 388 5.73 18.51 30.33
N ALA A 389 5.65 19.84 30.17
CA ALA A 389 6.24 20.78 31.11
C ALA A 389 5.73 20.63 32.56
N PRO A 390 4.43 20.41 32.83
CA PRO A 390 3.93 20.25 34.20
C PRO A 390 4.40 18.95 34.87
N ASP A 391 4.76 17.92 34.09
CA ASP A 391 5.25 16.65 34.65
C ASP A 391 6.58 16.82 35.40
N ILE A 392 7.36 17.85 35.06
CA ILE A 392 8.62 18.17 35.72
C ILE A 392 8.39 18.44 37.21
N TYR A 393 7.32 19.15 37.57
CA TYR A 393 6.99 19.43 38.97
C TYR A 393 6.61 18.16 39.74
N ASN A 394 5.78 17.30 39.11
CA ASN A 394 5.31 16.07 39.74
C ASN A 394 6.43 15.02 39.91
N LEU A 395 7.43 15.04 39.03
CA LEU A 395 8.56 14.11 39.03
C LEU A 395 9.81 14.65 39.75
N ALA A 396 9.82 15.90 40.20
CA ALA A 396 10.94 16.47 40.92
C ALA A 396 11.10 15.83 42.32
N GLU A 397 12.33 15.51 42.72
CA GLU A 397 12.61 14.97 44.06
C GLU A 397 12.28 15.99 45.15
N GLN A 398 12.59 17.26 44.90
CA GLN A 398 12.21 18.38 45.74
C GLN A 398 11.17 19.25 45.01
N LYS A 399 10.01 19.45 45.63
CA LYS A 399 8.96 20.33 45.09
C LYS A 399 9.50 21.76 45.03
N VAL A 400 9.56 22.30 43.83
CA VAL A 400 10.00 23.68 43.56
C VAL A 400 8.90 24.65 43.97
N ASP A 401 9.28 25.77 44.57
CA ASP A 401 8.32 26.75 45.13
C ASP A 401 7.42 27.39 44.07
N VAL A 402 7.91 27.58 42.83
CA VAL A 402 7.15 28.21 41.73
C VAL A 402 7.11 27.33 40.47
N PRO A 403 6.20 26.35 40.38
CA PRO A 403 6.13 25.41 39.25
C PRO A 403 5.66 26.04 37.93
N GLN A 404 4.92 27.15 37.99
CA GLN A 404 4.42 27.85 36.81
C GLN A 404 5.54 28.39 35.91
N MET A 405 6.73 28.62 36.47
CA MET A 405 7.90 29.10 35.72
C MET A 405 8.37 28.10 34.66
N PHE A 406 8.28 26.78 34.92
CA PHE A 406 8.60 25.76 33.91
C PHE A 406 7.71 25.92 32.66
N ILE A 407 6.41 26.08 32.89
CA ILE A 407 5.40 26.22 31.83
C ILE A 407 5.65 27.53 31.08
N LEU A 408 5.91 28.63 31.79
CA LEU A 408 6.21 29.92 31.17
C LEU A 408 7.45 29.89 30.28
N TYR A 409 8.56 29.31 30.75
CA TYR A 409 9.77 29.20 29.93
C TYR A 409 9.53 28.39 28.66
N VAL A 410 8.84 27.25 28.75
CA VAL A 410 8.52 26.42 27.58
C VAL A 410 7.55 27.13 26.65
N GLN A 411 6.54 27.82 27.17
CA GLN A 411 5.55 28.56 26.39
C GLN A 411 6.15 29.72 25.61
N VAL A 412 6.95 30.56 26.26
CA VAL A 412 7.57 31.70 25.59
C VAL A 412 8.62 31.23 24.57
N VAL A 413 9.45 30.24 24.90
CA VAL A 413 10.43 29.68 23.94
C VAL A 413 9.72 29.00 22.75
N SER A 414 8.60 28.31 22.96
CA SER A 414 7.83 27.73 21.86
C SER A 414 7.24 28.78 20.92
N LEU A 415 6.64 29.86 21.45
CA LEU A 415 6.12 30.96 20.62
C LEU A 415 7.25 31.69 19.87
N LEU A 416 8.39 31.94 20.50
CA LEU A 416 9.56 32.57 19.88
C LEU A 416 10.13 31.72 18.75
N THR A 417 10.33 30.42 18.98
CA THR A 417 10.84 29.50 17.94
C THR A 417 9.83 29.34 16.81
N MET A 418 8.53 29.26 17.08
CA MET A 418 7.50 29.17 16.05
C MET A 418 7.44 30.43 15.17
N GLY A 419 7.62 31.62 15.73
CA GLY A 419 7.66 32.87 14.98
C GLY A 419 8.98 33.09 14.23
N ILE A 420 10.09 33.18 14.98
CA ILE A 420 11.41 33.56 14.45
C ILE A 420 11.98 32.45 13.58
N ASN A 421 12.03 31.20 14.06
CA ASN A 421 12.67 30.13 13.31
C ASN A 421 11.89 29.79 12.04
N SER A 422 10.55 29.81 12.08
CA SER A 422 9.74 29.60 10.88
C SER A 422 9.99 30.69 9.83
N TYR A 423 10.05 31.96 10.24
CA TYR A 423 10.37 33.07 9.35
C TYR A 423 11.78 32.94 8.75
N VAL A 424 12.80 32.66 9.57
CA VAL A 424 14.18 32.49 9.09
C VAL A 424 14.31 31.24 8.19
N MET A 425 13.60 30.16 8.50
CA MET A 425 13.60 28.94 7.69
C MET A 425 12.99 29.19 6.31
N THR A 426 11.83 29.86 6.24
CA THR A 426 11.20 30.19 4.95
C THR A 426 12.04 31.16 4.12
N GLN A 427 12.66 32.15 4.76
CA GLN A 427 13.53 33.11 4.09
C GLN A 427 14.86 32.48 3.63
N SER A 428 15.46 31.58 4.41
CA SER A 428 16.68 30.86 4.02
C SER A 428 16.41 29.89 2.87
N ALA A 429 15.29 29.17 2.87
CA ALA A 429 14.89 28.32 1.75
C ALA A 429 14.71 29.12 0.45
N ARG A 430 14.13 30.33 0.52
CA ARG A 430 13.99 31.24 -0.63
C ARG A 430 15.32 31.79 -1.12
N LYS A 431 16.20 32.25 -0.21
CA LYS A 431 17.50 32.84 -0.58
C LYS A 431 18.53 31.84 -1.10
N LEU A 432 18.43 30.58 -0.71
CA LEU A 432 19.38 29.52 -1.10
C LEU A 432 18.98 28.81 -2.41
N ASP A 433 17.98 29.33 -3.13
CA ASP A 433 17.40 28.77 -4.36
C ASP A 433 16.95 27.31 -4.24
N LEU A 434 16.60 26.87 -3.03
CA LEU A 434 16.04 25.53 -2.79
C LEU A 434 14.56 25.44 -3.21
N CYS A 435 13.98 26.57 -3.63
CA CYS A 435 12.59 26.71 -4.08
C CYS A 435 12.45 26.65 -5.60
N VAL A 436 13.55 26.50 -6.34
CA VAL A 436 13.51 26.40 -7.79
C VAL A 436 12.78 25.10 -8.14
N LEU A 437 11.56 25.21 -8.66
CA LEU A 437 10.94 24.11 -9.38
C LEU A 437 11.97 23.65 -10.40
N SER A 438 12.24 22.36 -10.45
CA SER A 438 13.11 21.83 -11.50
C SER A 438 12.62 22.35 -12.86
N LEU A 439 13.53 22.83 -13.71
CA LEU A 439 13.25 23.29 -15.08
C LEU A 439 12.22 22.36 -15.78
N PRO A 440 12.32 21.02 -15.61
CA PRO A 440 11.28 20.06 -15.91
C PRO A 440 9.84 20.32 -15.49
N ARG A 441 9.62 20.55 -14.18
CA ARG A 441 8.28 20.76 -13.63
C ARG A 441 7.71 22.06 -14.15
N GLN A 442 8.56 23.04 -14.45
CA GLN A 442 8.16 24.27 -15.08
C GLN A 442 7.72 24.03 -16.53
N MET A 443 8.47 23.24 -17.32
CA MET A 443 8.07 22.86 -18.69
C MET A 443 6.82 21.98 -18.71
N ALA A 444 6.72 20.96 -17.85
CA ALA A 444 5.53 20.11 -17.74
C ALA A 444 4.30 20.91 -17.30
N LEU A 445 4.46 21.85 -16.37
CA LEU A 445 3.39 22.77 -16.00
C LEU A 445 3.01 23.68 -17.17
N GLN A 446 3.99 24.18 -17.95
CA GLN A 446 3.74 24.94 -19.17
C GLN A 446 2.95 24.12 -20.19
N ASN A 447 3.39 22.91 -20.52
CA ASN A 447 2.70 22.00 -21.45
C ASN A 447 1.28 21.67 -20.96
N ALA A 448 1.11 21.40 -19.66
CA ALA A 448 -0.20 21.16 -19.07
C ALA A 448 -1.10 22.41 -19.16
N THR A 449 -0.56 23.60 -18.89
CA THR A 449 -1.32 24.85 -19.05
C THR A 449 -1.69 25.13 -20.50
N GLN A 450 -0.80 24.85 -21.46
CA GLN A 450 -1.07 24.97 -22.88
C GLN A 450 -2.17 24.00 -23.31
N HIS A 451 -2.07 22.73 -22.93
CA HIS A 451 -3.10 21.72 -23.23
C HIS A 451 -4.45 22.06 -22.57
N ILE A 452 -4.46 22.59 -21.34
CA ILE A 452 -5.70 23.07 -20.71
C ILE A 452 -6.24 24.28 -21.48
N GLN A 453 -5.40 25.20 -21.92
CA GLN A 453 -5.81 26.33 -22.75
C GLN A 453 -6.40 25.86 -24.09
N GLU A 454 -5.82 24.84 -24.73
CA GLU A 454 -6.39 24.20 -25.94
C GLU A 454 -7.75 23.57 -25.66
N ILE A 455 -7.92 22.84 -24.55
CA ILE A 455 -9.23 22.28 -24.16
C ILE A 455 -10.24 23.40 -23.92
N VAL A 456 -9.85 24.47 -23.22
CA VAL A 456 -10.73 25.62 -22.97
C VAL A 456 -11.15 26.25 -24.30
N GLN A 457 -10.21 26.46 -25.22
CA GLN A 457 -10.51 27.00 -26.56
C GLN A 457 -11.43 26.08 -27.38
N ASN A 458 -11.16 24.77 -27.38
CA ASN A 458 -11.99 23.77 -28.06
C ASN A 458 -13.40 23.69 -27.43
N THR A 459 -13.51 23.83 -26.12
CA THR A 459 -14.80 23.84 -25.44
C THR A 459 -15.58 25.12 -25.75
N ILE A 460 -14.90 26.27 -25.82
CA ILE A 460 -15.52 27.54 -26.24
C ILE A 460 -16.00 27.44 -27.69
N SER A 461 -15.21 26.85 -28.60
CA SER A 461 -15.61 26.69 -30.00
C SER A 461 -16.80 25.74 -30.17
N LEU A 462 -16.81 24.61 -29.45
CA LEU A 462 -17.97 23.70 -29.42
C LEU A 462 -19.21 24.37 -28.83
N SER A 463 -19.06 25.12 -27.74
CA SER A 463 -20.18 25.80 -27.07
C SER A 463 -20.76 26.94 -27.92
N LYS A 464 -19.95 27.61 -28.76
CA LYS A 464 -20.42 28.59 -29.75
C LYS A 464 -21.37 27.97 -30.80
N GLY A 465 -21.30 26.65 -31.03
CA GLY A 465 -22.17 25.92 -31.96
C GLY A 465 -23.55 25.52 -31.40
N GLU A 466 -23.75 25.62 -30.08
CA GLU A 466 -25.04 25.26 -29.47
C GLU A 466 -26.09 26.36 -29.68
N LYS A 467 -27.24 26.02 -30.28
CA LYS A 467 -28.36 26.95 -30.53
C LYS A 467 -28.89 27.67 -29.27
N ILE A 468 -28.66 27.12 -28.09
CA ILE A 468 -29.12 27.68 -26.80
C ILE A 468 -28.20 28.83 -26.33
N LEU A 469 -26.93 28.84 -26.75
CA LEU A 469 -25.90 29.76 -26.27
C LEU A 469 -25.66 30.96 -27.22
N THR A 470 -26.55 31.20 -28.18
CA THR A 470 -26.41 32.28 -29.17
C THR A 470 -26.41 33.69 -28.57
N ASN A 471 -26.99 33.87 -27.38
CA ASN A 471 -27.12 35.17 -26.70
C ASN A 471 -26.02 35.39 -25.65
N VAL A 472 -24.94 34.60 -25.65
CA VAL A 472 -23.84 34.69 -24.68
C VAL A 472 -22.77 35.68 -25.15
N ASN A 473 -22.28 36.52 -24.23
CA ASN A 473 -21.13 37.39 -24.49
C ASN A 473 -19.82 36.59 -24.39
N TRP A 474 -19.33 36.11 -25.53
CA TRP A 474 -18.13 35.27 -25.62
C TRP A 474 -16.83 35.99 -25.24
N THR A 475 -16.75 37.32 -25.38
CA THR A 475 -15.54 38.06 -25.00
C THR A 475 -15.35 38.03 -23.48
N LEU A 476 -16.45 38.16 -22.73
CA LEU A 476 -16.44 38.06 -21.27
C LEU A 476 -16.11 36.63 -20.80
N VAL A 477 -16.55 35.60 -21.56
CA VAL A 477 -16.20 34.20 -21.27
C VAL A 477 -14.71 33.97 -21.50
N GLU A 478 -14.15 34.42 -22.61
CA GLU A 478 -12.72 34.31 -22.92
C GLU A 478 -11.86 35.04 -21.87
N ASP A 479 -12.24 36.24 -21.46
CA ASP A 479 -11.54 37.00 -20.41
C ASP A 479 -11.59 36.31 -19.03
N LYS A 480 -12.73 35.71 -18.66
CA LYS A 480 -12.89 35.04 -17.35
C LYS A 480 -12.29 33.64 -17.31
N THR A 481 -12.11 33.01 -18.46
CA THR A 481 -11.54 31.65 -18.58
C THR A 481 -10.05 31.66 -18.91
N ARG A 482 -9.49 32.81 -19.30
CA ARG A 482 -8.05 32.97 -19.53
C ARG A 482 -7.27 32.72 -18.25
N ILE A 483 -6.50 31.64 -18.26
CA ILE A 483 -5.61 31.30 -17.16
C ILE A 483 -4.40 32.23 -17.25
N GLU A 484 -4.32 33.23 -16.36
CA GLU A 484 -3.08 33.98 -16.15
C GLU A 484 -1.99 33.00 -15.66
N TYR A 485 -0.90 32.90 -16.42
CA TYR A 485 0.27 32.17 -15.96
C TYR A 485 0.79 32.88 -14.72
N ILE A 486 0.68 32.24 -13.55
CA ILE A 486 1.34 32.72 -12.33
C ILE A 486 2.77 32.21 -12.41
N PRO A 487 3.77 33.02 -12.78
CA PRO A 487 5.15 32.61 -12.60
C PRO A 487 5.35 32.39 -11.10
N SER A 488 5.84 31.21 -10.73
CA SER A 488 6.41 31.02 -9.40
C SER A 488 7.42 32.15 -9.19
N SER A 489 7.15 32.98 -8.19
CA SER A 489 7.77 34.27 -7.94
C SER A 489 9.30 34.30 -8.14
N HIS A 490 9.75 35.23 -8.98
CA HIS A 490 11.12 35.70 -9.17
C HIS A 490 12.11 34.72 -9.81
N VAL A 491 12.01 34.55 -11.14
CA VAL A 491 13.19 34.32 -11.97
C VAL A 491 13.31 35.49 -12.94
N SER A 492 14.42 36.22 -12.84
CA SER A 492 14.79 37.26 -13.80
C SER A 492 14.90 36.60 -15.18
N HIS A 493 14.10 37.07 -16.14
CA HIS A 493 14.11 36.65 -17.54
C HIS A 493 15.47 36.87 -18.26
N LYS A 494 16.50 37.37 -17.59
CA LYS A 494 17.77 37.76 -18.22
C LYS A 494 18.87 36.70 -18.27
N ASP A 495 18.72 35.56 -17.59
CA ASP A 495 19.76 34.51 -17.58
C ASP A 495 19.27 33.14 -18.11
N MET A 496 18.29 33.13 -19.03
CA MET A 496 18.08 31.96 -19.90
C MET A 496 19.08 32.00 -21.05
N LYS A 497 20.37 31.82 -20.72
CA LYS A 497 21.23 31.10 -21.67
C LYS A 497 20.82 29.65 -21.56
N MET A 498 20.31 29.14 -22.67
CA MET A 498 20.16 27.72 -22.98
C MET A 498 21.56 27.09 -22.91
N GLU A 499 22.08 26.90 -21.70
CA GLU A 499 23.16 25.95 -21.48
C GLU A 499 22.57 24.60 -21.90
N SER A 500 23.16 24.03 -22.94
CA SER A 500 22.83 22.72 -23.48
C SER A 500 22.66 21.71 -22.34
N THR A 501 21.42 21.46 -21.93
CA THR A 501 21.09 20.32 -21.09
C THR A 501 21.51 19.10 -21.90
N THR A 502 22.53 18.39 -21.42
CA THR A 502 22.95 17.11 -22.00
C THR A 502 21.73 16.21 -22.14
N ASP A 503 21.65 15.44 -23.24
CA ASP A 503 20.55 14.48 -23.47
C ASP A 503 20.31 13.56 -22.25
N GLU A 504 21.36 13.29 -21.47
CA GLU A 504 21.30 12.57 -20.20
C GLU A 504 20.41 13.24 -19.13
N ALA A 505 20.47 14.56 -19.00
CA ALA A 505 19.64 15.31 -18.05
C ALA A 505 18.16 15.27 -18.44
N LEU A 506 17.86 15.37 -19.74
CA LEU A 506 16.50 15.27 -20.28
C LEU A 506 15.93 13.85 -20.17
N ILE A 507 16.77 12.81 -20.31
CA ILE A 507 16.38 11.41 -20.10
C ILE A 507 16.09 11.14 -18.61
N GLU A 508 16.96 11.62 -17.70
CA GLU A 508 16.73 11.49 -16.26
C GLU A 508 15.45 12.19 -15.81
N GLU A 509 15.14 13.31 -16.42
CA GLU A 509 13.91 14.05 -16.20
C GLU A 509 12.68 13.27 -16.69
N ALA A 510 12.71 12.78 -17.93
CA ALA A 510 11.62 12.00 -18.48
C ALA A 510 11.38 10.70 -17.66
N ARG A 511 12.46 10.11 -17.11
CA ARG A 511 12.39 8.98 -16.18
C ARG A 511 11.58 9.31 -14.92
N LEU A 512 11.77 10.48 -14.31
CA LEU A 512 11.00 10.90 -13.14
C LEU A 512 9.50 11.07 -13.47
N HIS A 513 9.19 11.58 -14.66
CA HIS A 513 7.81 11.68 -15.14
C HIS A 513 7.18 10.31 -15.40
N VAL A 514 7.91 9.39 -16.05
CA VAL A 514 7.47 7.99 -16.24
C VAL A 514 7.19 7.32 -14.89
N ALA A 515 8.06 7.47 -13.90
CA ALA A 515 7.84 6.93 -12.56
C ALA A 515 6.59 7.52 -11.89
N THR A 516 6.33 8.83 -12.09
CA THR A 516 5.13 9.51 -11.59
C THR A 516 3.86 8.99 -12.28
N ILE A 517 3.91 8.78 -13.59
CA ILE A 517 2.81 8.16 -14.33
C ILE A 517 2.54 6.75 -13.83
N GLN A 518 3.58 5.92 -13.68
CA GLN A 518 3.45 4.56 -13.17
C GLN A 518 2.80 4.55 -11.78
N MET A 519 3.24 5.42 -10.87
CA MET A 519 2.61 5.58 -9.54
C MET A 519 1.12 5.96 -9.66
N SER A 520 0.78 6.93 -10.51
CA SER A 520 -0.61 7.32 -10.75
C SER A 520 -1.45 6.20 -11.38
N SER A 521 -0.86 5.39 -12.28
CA SER A 521 -1.50 4.23 -12.88
C SER A 521 -1.76 3.18 -11.81
N PHE A 522 -0.80 2.86 -10.93
CA PHE A 522 -1.02 1.92 -9.83
C PHE A 522 -2.15 2.36 -8.88
N GLU A 523 -2.24 3.66 -8.57
CA GLU A 523 -3.35 4.21 -7.78
C GLU A 523 -4.69 4.09 -8.52
N LYS A 524 -4.72 4.40 -9.82
CA LYS A 524 -5.91 4.24 -10.68
C LYS A 524 -6.36 2.79 -10.77
N GLN A 525 -5.43 1.86 -10.99
CA GLN A 525 -5.68 0.42 -11.03
C GLN A 525 -6.24 -0.10 -9.71
N ARG A 526 -5.70 0.37 -8.58
CA ARG A 526 -6.24 0.08 -7.24
C ARG A 526 -7.65 0.61 -7.08
N ASN A 527 -7.91 1.86 -7.46
CA ASN A 527 -9.24 2.48 -7.36
C ASN A 527 -10.28 1.77 -8.24
N ASN A 528 -9.86 1.29 -9.40
CA ASN A 528 -10.68 0.45 -10.29
C ASN A 528 -10.84 -0.99 -9.78
N GLY A 529 -10.09 -1.41 -8.75
CA GLY A 529 -10.12 -2.76 -8.21
C GLY A 529 -9.44 -3.81 -9.09
N ILE A 530 -8.60 -3.38 -10.04
CA ILE A 530 -7.77 -4.26 -10.87
C ILE A 530 -6.63 -4.86 -10.05
N LEU A 531 -6.10 -4.06 -9.12
CA LEU A 531 -4.94 -4.41 -8.34
C LEU A 531 -5.29 -4.53 -6.85
N GLU A 532 -4.78 -5.56 -6.18
CA GLU A 532 -4.96 -5.73 -4.73
C GLU A 532 -4.16 -4.68 -3.94
N ILE A 533 -4.62 -4.33 -2.74
CA ILE A 533 -4.02 -3.27 -1.91
C ILE A 533 -2.55 -3.58 -1.58
N GLU A 534 -2.23 -4.83 -1.24
CA GLU A 534 -0.86 -5.27 -0.94
C GLU A 534 0.05 -5.12 -2.17
N ALA A 535 -0.44 -5.47 -3.37
CA ALA A 535 0.29 -5.33 -4.63
C ALA A 535 0.55 -3.84 -4.97
N ALA A 536 -0.45 -2.97 -4.78
CA ALA A 536 -0.32 -1.53 -5.08
C ALA A 536 0.74 -0.90 -4.18
N ARG A 537 0.73 -1.29 -2.91
CA ARG A 537 1.71 -0.84 -1.93
C ARG A 537 3.13 -1.17 -2.34
N ILE A 538 3.35 -2.40 -2.82
CA ILE A 538 4.66 -2.88 -3.24
C ILE A 538 5.13 -2.17 -4.50
N LEU A 539 4.26 -2.02 -5.50
CA LEU A 539 4.58 -1.34 -6.76
C LEU A 539 4.87 0.16 -6.55
N ILE A 540 4.02 0.85 -5.79
CA ILE A 540 4.24 2.28 -5.46
C ILE A 540 5.47 2.44 -4.58
N GLY A 541 5.68 1.54 -3.61
CA GLY A 541 6.89 1.52 -2.77
C GLY A 541 8.16 1.33 -3.59
N ALA A 542 8.17 0.38 -4.54
CA ALA A 542 9.27 0.17 -5.46
C ALA A 542 9.49 1.39 -6.36
N ALA A 543 8.45 1.93 -6.99
CA ALA A 543 8.53 3.11 -7.84
C ALA A 543 9.10 4.33 -7.08
N LYS A 544 8.72 4.53 -5.82
CA LYS A 544 9.29 5.58 -4.95
C LYS A 544 10.77 5.35 -4.65
N CYS A 545 11.22 4.11 -4.47
CA CYS A 545 12.65 3.81 -4.28
C CYS A 545 13.46 4.12 -5.56
N TYR A 546 12.95 3.75 -6.73
CA TYR A 546 13.63 3.99 -8.01
C TYR A 546 13.53 5.44 -8.48
N TYR A 547 12.55 6.22 -7.98
CA TYR A 547 12.48 7.66 -8.19
C TYR A 547 13.77 8.38 -7.76
N SER A 548 14.38 7.97 -6.63
CA SER A 548 15.62 8.56 -6.12
C SER A 548 16.92 8.04 -6.75
N THR A 549 16.89 6.94 -7.51
CA THR A 549 18.09 6.33 -8.09
C THR A 549 18.35 6.91 -9.49
N GLN A 550 19.46 7.62 -9.68
CA GLN A 550 19.85 8.16 -10.99
C GLN A 550 20.15 7.04 -11.99
N GLY A 551 19.76 7.22 -13.25
CA GLY A 551 20.17 6.39 -14.39
C GLY A 551 19.35 5.12 -14.63
N LYS A 552 18.44 4.74 -13.72
CA LYS A 552 17.79 3.42 -13.78
C LYS A 552 16.27 3.51 -13.82
N PHE A 553 15.67 3.02 -14.91
CA PHE A 553 14.23 2.75 -14.99
C PHE A 553 13.89 1.52 -14.15
N MET A 554 12.74 1.55 -13.48
CA MET A 554 12.24 0.39 -12.74
C MET A 554 11.98 -0.76 -13.72
N SER A 555 12.66 -1.89 -13.55
CA SER A 555 12.41 -3.14 -14.30
C SER A 555 11.52 -4.11 -13.51
N ILE A 556 11.00 -5.16 -14.15
CA ILE A 556 10.27 -6.21 -13.43
C ILE A 556 11.19 -7.01 -12.49
N TYR A 557 12.46 -7.21 -12.86
CA TYR A 557 13.47 -7.88 -12.05
C TYR A 557 13.83 -7.08 -10.79
N ASP A 558 13.79 -5.76 -10.89
CA ASP A 558 13.93 -4.85 -9.76
C ASP A 558 12.76 -4.96 -8.76
N VAL A 559 11.53 -5.04 -9.29
CA VAL A 559 10.34 -5.28 -8.45
C VAL A 559 10.40 -6.69 -7.83
N SER A 560 10.84 -7.69 -8.60
CA SER A 560 10.97 -9.06 -8.11
C SER A 560 12.04 -9.17 -7.04
N THR A 561 13.19 -8.50 -7.17
CA THR A 561 14.24 -8.44 -6.13
C THR A 561 13.77 -7.71 -4.87
N TYR A 562 13.04 -6.59 -5.01
CA TYR A 562 12.37 -5.91 -3.89
C TYR A 562 11.46 -6.87 -3.10
N MET A 563 10.86 -7.84 -3.77
CA MET A 563 10.05 -8.91 -3.18
C MET A 563 10.82 -10.16 -2.75
N ARG A 564 11.96 -10.46 -3.37
CA ARG A 564 12.70 -11.73 -3.25
C ARG A 564 13.57 -11.79 -1.99
N THR A 565 13.64 -10.71 -1.20
CA THR A 565 14.28 -10.65 0.12
C THR A 565 13.74 -11.67 1.15
N ARG A 566 12.74 -12.51 0.82
CA ARG A 566 12.34 -13.68 1.61
C ARG A 566 12.25 -14.98 0.78
N SER A 567 13.40 -15.50 0.34
CA SER A 567 13.58 -16.93 0.00
C SER A 567 13.39 -17.85 1.22
N TRP A 568 13.41 -17.29 2.43
CA TRP A 568 13.20 -18.02 3.68
C TRP A 568 11.94 -18.87 3.67
N LEU A 569 10.80 -18.46 3.09
CA LEU A 569 9.56 -19.27 3.17
C LEU A 569 9.69 -20.64 2.48
N MET A 570 10.35 -20.71 1.32
CA MET A 570 10.59 -21.99 0.65
C MET A 570 11.62 -22.79 1.44
N LYS A 571 12.72 -22.17 1.88
CA LYS A 571 13.71 -22.83 2.76
C LYS A 571 13.09 -23.31 4.07
N PHE A 572 12.16 -22.55 4.63
CA PHE A 572 11.43 -22.84 5.87
C PHE A 572 10.47 -23.98 5.66
N LYS A 573 9.74 -24.00 4.54
CA LYS A 573 8.96 -25.18 4.15
C LYS A 573 9.88 -26.39 4.01
N THR A 574 11.02 -26.28 3.31
CA THR A 574 11.98 -27.39 3.18
C THR A 574 12.49 -27.88 4.54
N VAL A 575 12.84 -26.95 5.44
CA VAL A 575 13.25 -27.26 6.82
C VAL A 575 12.11 -27.87 7.62
N LEU A 576 10.89 -27.36 7.51
CA LEU A 576 9.71 -27.92 8.16
C LEU A 576 9.38 -29.31 7.63
N THR A 577 9.47 -29.54 6.32
CA THR A 577 9.27 -30.87 5.72
C THR A 577 10.38 -31.85 6.07
N PHE A 578 11.57 -31.35 6.40
CA PHE A 578 12.66 -32.16 6.96
C PHE A 578 12.43 -32.48 8.44
N LEU A 579 11.83 -31.56 9.19
CA LEU A 579 11.44 -31.74 10.60
C LEU A 579 10.14 -32.53 10.76
N ASP A 580 9.30 -32.56 9.72
CA ASP A 580 8.03 -33.27 9.70
C ASP A 580 8.29 -34.76 9.89
N TYR A 581 7.65 -35.30 10.91
CA TYR A 581 7.82 -36.66 11.37
C TYR A 581 7.18 -37.58 10.33
N ARG A 582 7.91 -37.87 9.23
CA ARG A 582 7.48 -38.88 8.29
C ARG A 582 7.59 -40.22 9.04
N LYS A 583 6.44 -40.80 9.43
CA LYS A 583 6.28 -42.23 9.74
C LYS A 583 6.78 -43.01 8.50
N GLU A 584 8.08 -43.11 8.29
CA GLU A 584 8.60 -44.23 7.52
C GLU A 584 8.22 -45.46 8.35
N LYS A 585 7.27 -46.23 7.84
CA LYS A 585 6.93 -47.57 8.32
C LYS A 585 8.17 -48.44 8.17
N ILE A 586 9.16 -48.25 9.03
CA ILE A 586 10.28 -49.16 9.15
C ILE A 586 9.71 -50.33 9.94
N HIS A 587 9.55 -51.48 9.29
CA HIS A 587 9.14 -52.73 9.93
C HIS A 587 10.11 -53.03 11.09
N PHE A 588 9.67 -52.81 12.33
CA PHE A 588 10.43 -53.20 13.52
C PHE A 588 10.14 -54.68 13.82
N ILE A 589 11.20 -55.47 13.94
CA ILE A 589 11.14 -56.86 14.41
C ILE A 589 11.07 -56.81 15.95
N PRO A 590 10.06 -57.43 16.60
CA PRO A 590 9.99 -57.49 18.06
C PRO A 590 11.18 -58.31 18.61
N PRO A 591 11.77 -57.91 19.75
CA PRO A 591 12.90 -58.64 20.32
C PRO A 591 12.44 -60.00 20.90
N GLU A 592 13.05 -61.09 20.45
CA GLU A 592 12.53 -62.46 20.65
C GLU A 592 12.77 -63.08 22.05
N SER A 593 13.51 -62.48 22.99
CA SER A 593 13.95 -63.22 24.20
C SER A 593 13.30 -62.84 25.54
N ASN A 594 12.77 -61.63 25.74
CA ASN A 594 12.36 -61.17 27.08
C ASN A 594 10.95 -60.56 27.08
N ALA A 595 10.01 -61.17 27.83
CA ALA A 595 8.62 -60.68 27.97
C ALA A 595 8.52 -59.21 28.45
N PHE A 596 9.43 -58.80 29.35
CA PHE A 596 9.52 -57.42 29.83
C PHE A 596 9.91 -56.43 28.71
N LEU A 597 10.82 -56.82 27.82
CA LEU A 597 11.28 -55.96 26.73
C LEU A 597 10.18 -55.82 25.66
N THR A 598 9.40 -56.88 25.42
CA THR A 598 8.23 -56.87 24.52
C THR A 598 7.11 -55.99 25.08
N PHE A 599 6.88 -56.02 26.39
CA PHE A 599 5.91 -55.14 27.06
C PHE A 599 6.30 -53.66 26.94
N ILE A 600 7.56 -53.32 27.22
CA ILE A 600 8.06 -51.95 27.03
C ILE A 600 7.99 -51.55 25.54
N PHE A 601 8.28 -52.48 24.62
CA PHE A 601 8.18 -52.24 23.18
C PHE A 601 6.76 -51.83 22.77
N HIS A 602 5.73 -52.53 23.26
CA HIS A 602 4.34 -52.15 23.00
C HIS A 602 3.98 -50.79 23.59
N ILE A 603 4.50 -50.45 24.78
CA ILE A 603 4.26 -49.14 25.40
C ILE A 603 4.92 -48.01 24.58
N VAL A 604 6.21 -48.13 24.25
CA VAL A 604 6.95 -47.03 23.59
C VAL A 604 6.48 -46.76 22.16
N PHE A 605 5.98 -47.77 21.45
CA PHE A 605 5.41 -47.61 20.10
C PHE A 605 3.90 -47.33 20.09
N SER A 606 3.25 -47.28 21.26
CA SER A 606 1.84 -46.88 21.35
C SER A 606 1.68 -45.38 21.08
N GLU A 607 0.58 -45.01 20.41
CA GLU A 607 0.25 -43.59 20.21
C GLU A 607 -0.06 -42.91 21.55
N GLU A 608 -0.58 -43.67 22.54
CA GLU A 608 -0.88 -43.20 23.89
C GLU A 608 0.35 -42.71 24.66
N PHE A 609 1.48 -43.40 24.55
CA PHE A 609 2.74 -42.99 25.20
C PHE A 609 3.27 -41.66 24.65
N GLU A 610 3.16 -41.46 23.33
CA GLU A 610 3.56 -40.21 22.69
C GLU A 610 2.63 -39.05 23.07
N TYR A 611 1.31 -39.27 23.11
CA TYR A 611 0.35 -38.28 23.59
C TYR A 611 0.58 -37.94 25.07
N THR A 612 0.96 -38.92 25.89
CA THR A 612 1.27 -38.70 27.32
C THR A 612 2.48 -37.77 27.49
N GLY A 613 3.56 -37.99 26.74
CA GLY A 613 4.72 -37.08 26.73
C GLY A 613 4.35 -35.65 26.30
N GLN A 614 3.45 -35.51 25.32
CA GLN A 614 2.95 -34.20 24.88
C GLN A 614 2.09 -33.50 25.94
N ILE A 615 1.23 -34.23 26.65
CA ILE A 615 0.41 -33.69 27.75
C ILE A 615 1.30 -33.18 28.88
N ILE A 616 2.35 -33.92 29.25
CA ILE A 616 3.32 -33.52 30.27
C ILE A 616 3.99 -32.19 29.88
N ASN A 617 4.43 -32.04 28.62
CA ASN A 617 5.01 -30.80 28.11
C ASN A 617 4.03 -29.61 28.19
N LEU A 618 2.74 -29.85 27.96
CA LEU A 618 1.70 -28.82 27.98
C LEU A 618 1.36 -28.36 29.41
N ILE A 619 1.28 -29.29 30.37
CA ILE A 619 1.05 -28.97 31.79
C ILE A 619 2.20 -28.11 32.35
N TYR A 620 3.43 -28.30 31.86
CA TYR A 620 4.61 -27.52 32.28
C TYR A 620 4.55 -26.01 31.92
N ILE A 621 3.64 -25.60 31.03
CA ILE A 621 3.45 -24.19 30.66
C ILE A 621 3.03 -23.35 31.88
N TYR A 622 2.11 -23.86 32.70
CA TYR A 622 1.55 -23.10 33.82
C TYR A 622 2.59 -22.75 34.90
N PRO A 623 3.40 -23.70 35.41
CA PRO A 623 4.51 -23.40 36.31
C PRO A 623 5.54 -22.41 35.72
N MET A 624 5.76 -22.45 34.41
CA MET A 624 6.70 -21.52 33.78
C MET A 624 6.15 -20.09 33.68
N MET A 625 4.85 -19.94 33.41
CA MET A 625 4.20 -18.63 33.42
C MET A 625 4.21 -18.01 34.81
N THR A 626 4.04 -18.80 35.87
CA THR A 626 4.15 -18.31 37.25
C THR A 626 5.60 -17.96 37.65
N HIS A 627 6.61 -18.60 37.05
CA HIS A 627 8.03 -18.23 37.23
C HIS A 627 8.38 -16.87 36.61
N LEU A 628 7.76 -16.52 35.47
CA LEU A 628 8.02 -15.26 34.75
C LEU A 628 7.34 -14.06 35.42
N TRP A 629 6.28 -14.28 36.19
CA TRP A 629 5.57 -13.23 36.92
C TRP A 629 6.26 -12.97 38.28
N PRO A 630 6.95 -11.82 38.49
CA PRO A 630 7.82 -11.62 39.66
C PRO A 630 7.07 -11.77 41.00
N MET A 631 5.86 -11.21 41.07
CA MET A 631 5.04 -11.21 42.29
C MET A 631 4.48 -12.59 42.66
N ALA A 632 4.20 -13.45 41.67
CA ALA A 632 3.70 -14.81 41.88
C ALA A 632 4.86 -15.78 42.20
N ARG A 633 6.03 -15.53 41.60
CA ARG A 633 7.26 -16.28 41.87
C ARG A 633 7.64 -16.20 43.34
N ASP A 634 7.64 -15.00 43.93
CA ASP A 634 8.08 -14.78 45.31
C ASP A 634 7.16 -15.49 46.33
N LEU A 635 5.88 -15.64 46.00
CA LEU A 635 4.89 -16.36 46.83
C LEU A 635 5.00 -17.90 46.74
N HIS A 636 5.50 -18.44 45.63
CA HIS A 636 5.41 -19.88 45.32
C HIS A 636 6.76 -20.56 45.02
N VAL A 637 7.89 -19.97 45.45
CA VAL A 637 9.26 -20.47 45.16
C VAL A 637 9.44 -21.96 45.49
N SER A 638 9.00 -22.42 46.67
CA SER A 638 9.18 -23.80 47.11
C SER A 638 8.37 -24.79 46.26
N ALA A 639 7.11 -24.47 45.96
CA ALA A 639 6.24 -25.29 45.13
C ALA A 639 6.80 -25.43 43.70
N LEU A 640 7.33 -24.34 43.15
CA LEU A 640 7.87 -24.31 41.79
C LEU A 640 9.16 -25.14 41.63
N ILE A 641 9.99 -25.19 42.67
CA ILE A 641 11.18 -26.07 42.72
C ILE A 641 10.75 -27.54 42.77
N SER A 642 9.77 -27.90 43.61
CA SER A 642 9.25 -29.27 43.71
C SER A 642 8.62 -29.74 42.40
N ILE A 643 7.85 -28.89 41.73
CA ILE A 643 7.28 -29.16 40.42
C ILE A 643 8.39 -29.41 39.38
N ASN A 644 9.46 -28.61 39.39
CA ASN A 644 10.58 -28.80 38.47
C ASN A 644 11.24 -30.18 38.63
N TYR A 645 11.42 -30.67 39.86
CA TYR A 645 11.95 -32.02 40.11
C TYR A 645 11.05 -33.12 39.57
N TYR A 646 9.73 -32.99 39.77
CA TYR A 646 8.75 -33.96 39.28
C TYR A 646 8.77 -34.07 37.74
N PHE A 647 8.76 -32.94 37.04
CA PHE A 647 8.84 -32.94 35.58
C PHE A 647 10.16 -33.52 35.05
N MET A 648 11.28 -33.22 35.71
CA MET A 648 12.57 -33.79 35.33
C MET A 648 12.62 -35.31 35.53
N PHE A 649 11.98 -35.83 36.58
CA PHE A 649 11.84 -37.28 36.78
C PHE A 649 11.08 -37.94 35.62
N LEU A 650 9.96 -37.34 35.19
CA LEU A 650 9.18 -37.85 34.06
C LEU A 650 9.98 -37.86 32.74
N TYR A 651 10.75 -36.81 32.44
CA TYR A 651 11.61 -36.78 31.24
C TYR A 651 12.73 -37.84 31.27
N VAL A 652 13.32 -38.10 32.45
CA VAL A 652 14.31 -39.16 32.62
C VAL A 652 13.68 -40.53 32.38
N LEU A 653 12.48 -40.76 32.90
CA LEU A 653 11.74 -42.00 32.68
C LEU A 653 11.41 -42.19 31.19
N GLU A 654 10.87 -41.17 30.52
CA GLU A 654 10.54 -41.22 29.10
C GLU A 654 11.78 -41.53 28.23
N SER A 655 12.89 -40.81 28.47
CA SER A 655 14.13 -40.97 27.69
C SER A 655 14.76 -42.35 27.92
N THR A 656 14.75 -42.87 29.15
CA THR A 656 15.33 -44.20 29.46
C THR A 656 14.55 -45.32 28.77
N LEU A 657 13.21 -45.27 28.79
CA LEU A 657 12.36 -46.23 28.09
C LEU A 657 12.63 -46.23 26.57
N LYS A 658 12.74 -45.04 25.95
CA LYS A 658 13.09 -44.90 24.53
C LYS A 658 14.50 -45.44 24.22
N ILE A 659 15.50 -45.17 25.05
CA ILE A 659 16.89 -45.60 24.83
C ILE A 659 17.05 -47.13 24.96
N ILE A 660 16.34 -47.78 25.90
CA ILE A 660 16.41 -49.24 26.11
C ILE A 660 16.02 -50.00 24.83
N ILE A 661 15.02 -49.51 24.10
CA ILE A 661 14.51 -50.14 22.88
C ILE A 661 15.27 -49.69 21.64
N LEU A 662 15.44 -48.38 21.43
CA LEU A 662 16.01 -47.83 20.20
C LEU A 662 17.54 -47.90 20.17
N LYS A 663 18.21 -48.05 21.32
CA LYS A 663 19.68 -48.14 21.46
C LYS A 663 20.38 -47.03 20.65
N ARG A 664 21.31 -47.38 19.76
CA ARG A 664 22.03 -46.41 18.89
C ARG A 664 21.12 -45.68 17.89
N LYS A 665 19.97 -46.26 17.53
CA LYS A 665 19.00 -45.60 16.63
C LYS A 665 18.29 -44.44 17.30
N TYR A 666 18.27 -44.37 18.64
CA TYR A 666 17.72 -43.25 19.41
C TYR A 666 18.35 -41.92 18.99
N PHE A 667 19.69 -41.87 18.95
CA PHE A 667 20.45 -40.65 18.63
C PHE A 667 20.49 -40.30 17.14
N ARG A 668 20.00 -41.18 16.26
CA ARG A 668 19.88 -40.89 14.83
C ARG A 668 18.65 -40.01 14.53
N GLN A 669 17.67 -39.99 15.43
CA GLN A 669 16.47 -39.19 15.30
C GLN A 669 16.67 -37.81 15.94
N TYR A 670 16.53 -36.74 15.15
CA TYR A 670 16.77 -35.36 15.60
C TYR A 670 15.94 -34.94 16.81
N TRP A 671 14.65 -35.29 16.85
CA TRP A 671 13.76 -34.98 17.97
C TRP A 671 14.18 -35.64 19.28
N ASN A 672 14.61 -36.91 19.24
CA ASN A 672 15.07 -37.64 20.41
C ASN A 672 16.42 -37.08 20.93
N THR A 673 17.30 -36.65 20.03
CA THR A 673 18.56 -35.98 20.39
C THR A 673 18.31 -34.62 21.04
N LEU A 674 17.31 -33.86 20.57
CA LEU A 674 16.89 -32.60 21.19
C LEU A 674 16.28 -32.81 22.57
N GLU A 675 15.39 -33.79 22.73
CA GLU A 675 14.82 -34.17 24.03
C GLU A 675 15.91 -34.58 25.04
N PHE A 676 16.92 -35.33 24.57
CA PHE A 676 18.08 -35.70 25.39
C PHE A 676 18.92 -34.49 25.81
N PHE A 677 19.13 -33.52 24.91
CA PHE A 677 19.82 -32.27 25.24
C PHE A 677 19.07 -31.47 26.31
N ILE A 678 17.73 -31.36 26.19
CA ILE A 678 16.86 -30.71 27.19
C ILE A 678 17.02 -31.37 28.56
N LEU A 679 17.07 -32.70 28.60
CA LEU A 679 17.27 -33.47 29.81
C LEU A 679 18.62 -33.14 30.47
N VAL A 680 19.71 -33.05 29.70
CA VAL A 680 21.04 -32.66 30.22
C VAL A 680 21.02 -31.25 30.81
N VAL A 681 20.44 -30.27 30.10
CA VAL A 681 20.31 -28.89 30.60
C VAL A 681 19.47 -28.84 31.87
N GLY A 682 18.39 -29.63 31.95
CA GLY A 682 17.55 -29.71 33.13
C GLY A 682 18.24 -30.33 34.35
N ILE A 683 19.12 -31.31 34.15
CA ILE A 683 19.95 -31.88 35.22
C ILE A 683 20.95 -30.83 35.73
N ILE A 684 21.60 -30.07 34.84
CA ILE A 684 22.52 -28.98 35.21
C ILE A 684 21.80 -27.90 36.02
N ASP A 685 20.59 -27.49 35.61
CA ASP A 685 19.76 -26.53 36.35
C ASP A 685 19.48 -27.00 37.79
N ILE A 686 19.14 -28.28 37.97
CA ILE A 686 18.95 -28.89 39.30
C ILE A 686 20.23 -28.77 40.15
N PHE A 687 21.40 -29.08 39.58
CA PHE A 687 22.67 -28.94 40.28
C PHE A 687 22.97 -27.47 40.64
N CYS A 688 22.72 -26.52 39.74
CA CYS A 688 22.91 -25.09 40.02
C CYS A 688 22.04 -24.61 41.19
N VAL A 689 20.76 -25.01 41.23
CA VAL A 689 19.85 -24.70 42.35
C VAL A 689 20.33 -25.35 43.65
N TYR A 690 20.84 -26.58 43.59
CA TYR A 690 21.42 -27.26 44.75
C TYR A 690 22.67 -26.53 45.30
N PHE A 691 23.59 -26.09 44.42
CA PHE A 691 24.79 -25.35 44.82
C PHE A 691 24.49 -23.97 45.41
N VAL A 692 23.47 -23.26 44.91
CA VAL A 692 23.00 -22.00 45.51
C VAL A 692 22.41 -22.23 46.90
N LYS A 693 21.70 -23.35 47.12
CA LYS A 693 21.20 -23.73 48.45
C LYS A 693 22.34 -24.00 49.44
N LEU A 694 23.47 -24.52 48.96
CA LEU A 694 24.66 -24.82 49.76
C LEU A 694 25.54 -23.58 50.03
N ARG A 695 25.65 -22.64 49.07
CA ARG A 695 26.46 -21.41 49.18
C ARG A 695 25.64 -20.14 48.87
N ARG A 696 24.87 -19.67 49.86
CA ARG A 696 23.94 -18.54 49.73
C ARG A 696 24.58 -17.16 49.44
N HIS A 697 25.89 -16.99 49.62
CA HIS A 697 26.55 -15.67 49.54
C HIS A 697 27.29 -15.41 48.21
N ASN A 698 27.34 -16.40 47.31
CA ASN A 698 28.02 -16.23 46.03
C ASN A 698 27.09 -15.62 44.98
N LEU A 699 27.22 -14.31 44.76
CA LEU A 699 26.45 -13.54 43.75
C LEU A 699 26.55 -14.11 42.33
N ALA A 700 27.72 -14.64 41.95
CA ALA A 700 27.93 -15.26 40.64
C ALA A 700 27.09 -16.54 40.43
N LEU A 701 26.91 -17.35 41.48
CA LEU A 701 26.08 -18.55 41.41
C LEU A 701 24.58 -18.19 41.32
N ILE A 702 24.17 -17.12 42.00
CA ILE A 702 22.80 -16.60 41.93
C ILE A 702 22.52 -16.08 40.51
N GLN A 703 23.42 -15.28 39.94
CA GLN A 703 23.30 -14.81 38.55
C GLN A 703 23.26 -15.97 37.55
N LEU A 704 24.09 -17.00 37.73
CA LEU A 704 24.09 -18.20 36.89
C LEU A 704 22.76 -18.97 37.00
N THR A 705 22.19 -19.14 38.20
CA THR A 705 20.86 -19.77 38.35
C THR A 705 19.73 -18.96 37.71
N VAL A 706 19.80 -17.63 37.71
CA VAL A 706 18.83 -16.78 37.02
C VAL A 706 18.91 -16.97 35.51
N ILE A 707 20.13 -17.02 34.95
CA ILE A 707 20.35 -17.30 33.51
C ILE A 707 19.84 -18.69 33.14
N MET A 708 20.15 -19.72 33.94
CA MET A 708 19.64 -21.09 33.75
C MET A 708 18.10 -21.15 33.87
N GLY A 709 17.50 -20.32 34.72
CA GLY A 709 16.05 -20.17 34.83
C GLY A 709 15.39 -19.72 33.54
N TYR A 710 16.02 -18.83 32.76
CA TYR A 710 15.54 -18.45 31.43
C TYR A 710 15.70 -19.57 30.39
N LEU A 711 16.72 -20.44 30.51
CA LEU A 711 16.91 -21.60 29.63
C LEU A 711 15.82 -22.68 29.77
N ARG A 712 14.99 -22.62 30.82
CA ARG A 712 13.81 -23.51 30.97
C ARG A 712 12.80 -23.36 29.83
N ILE A 713 12.82 -22.23 29.10
CA ILE A 713 12.00 -22.02 27.89
C ILE A 713 12.29 -23.07 26.80
N ILE A 714 13.51 -23.63 26.75
CA ILE A 714 13.89 -24.65 25.75
C ILE A 714 13.01 -25.91 25.86
N ARG A 715 12.41 -26.19 27.04
CA ARG A 715 11.48 -27.32 27.25
C ARG A 715 10.19 -27.23 26.45
N PHE A 716 9.89 -26.08 25.84
CA PHE A 716 8.76 -25.93 24.91
C PHE A 716 9.08 -26.32 23.47
N LEU A 717 10.36 -26.53 23.10
CA LEU A 717 10.73 -26.95 21.75
C LEU A 717 10.04 -28.24 21.29
N PRO A 718 9.84 -29.28 22.13
CA PRO A 718 9.10 -30.47 21.74
C PRO A 718 7.63 -30.22 21.37
N LEU A 719 6.98 -29.18 21.94
CA LEU A 719 5.62 -28.79 21.53
C LEU A 719 5.57 -28.33 20.07
N PHE A 720 6.70 -27.89 19.50
CA PHE A 720 6.79 -27.53 18.09
C PHE A 720 6.49 -28.71 17.17
N LYS A 721 6.72 -29.97 17.60
CA LYS A 721 6.40 -31.18 16.84
C LYS A 721 4.93 -31.24 16.41
N ILE A 722 4.01 -30.81 17.27
CA ILE A 722 2.56 -30.75 16.99
C ILE A 722 2.26 -29.62 15.99
N ILE A 723 3.05 -28.55 16.04
CA ILE A 723 2.83 -27.33 15.28
C ILE A 723 3.41 -27.45 13.85
N VAL A 724 4.40 -28.33 13.60
CA VAL A 724 5.02 -28.54 12.28
C VAL A 724 4.02 -28.79 11.14
N PRO A 725 3.09 -29.77 11.19
CA PRO A 725 2.16 -30.01 10.08
C PRO A 725 1.21 -28.83 9.85
N ILE A 726 0.81 -28.14 10.93
CA ILE A 726 0.02 -26.90 10.85
C ILE A 726 0.84 -25.81 10.15
N LEU A 727 2.12 -25.67 10.48
CA LEU A 727 3.04 -24.71 9.86
C LEU A 727 3.32 -25.04 8.39
N VAL A 728 3.40 -26.32 8.00
CA VAL A 728 3.53 -26.73 6.59
C VAL A 728 2.30 -26.30 5.80
N ASN A 729 1.09 -26.56 6.31
CA ASN A 729 -0.14 -26.10 5.66
C ASN A 729 -0.23 -24.56 5.60
N ILE A 730 0.15 -23.87 6.68
CA ILE A 730 0.24 -22.40 6.69
C ILE A 730 1.27 -21.92 5.66
N ALA A 731 2.43 -22.56 5.56
CA ALA A 731 3.46 -22.24 4.58
C ALA A 731 2.92 -22.42 3.15
N ASP A 732 2.20 -23.50 2.86
CA ASP A 732 1.57 -23.73 1.56
C ASP A 732 0.52 -22.67 1.21
N VAL A 733 -0.32 -22.31 2.18
CA VAL A 733 -1.30 -21.22 2.01
C VAL A 733 -0.60 -19.88 1.78
N GLN A 734 0.54 -19.65 2.44
CA GLN A 734 1.35 -18.43 2.26
C GLN A 734 2.10 -18.42 0.92
N ILE A 735 2.62 -19.55 0.44
CA ILE A 735 3.25 -19.69 -0.87
C ILE A 735 2.23 -19.38 -1.96
N LYS A 736 1.03 -19.99 -1.90
CA LYS A 736 -0.07 -19.70 -2.83
C LYS A 736 -0.48 -18.23 -2.77
N LYS A 737 -0.56 -17.62 -1.57
CA LYS A 737 -0.82 -16.17 -1.41
C LYS A 737 0.27 -15.33 -2.07
N ARG A 738 1.54 -15.70 -1.89
CA ARG A 738 2.68 -14.97 -2.47
C ARG A 738 2.69 -15.05 -3.99
N LEU A 739 2.42 -16.23 -4.55
CA LEU A 739 2.33 -16.43 -6.00
C LEU A 739 1.18 -15.61 -6.60
N SER A 740 0.02 -15.61 -5.92
CA SER A 740 -1.12 -14.76 -6.28
C SER A 740 -0.79 -13.26 -6.29
N LEU A 741 -0.04 -12.82 -5.30
CA LEU A 741 0.40 -11.44 -5.20
C LEU A 741 1.46 -11.11 -6.26
N MET A 742 2.36 -12.03 -6.58
CA MET A 742 3.35 -11.87 -7.65
C MET A 742 2.68 -11.72 -9.02
N TYR A 743 1.70 -12.58 -9.32
CA TYR A 743 0.87 -12.46 -10.53
C TYR A 743 0.19 -11.08 -10.64
N SER A 744 -0.43 -10.63 -9.55
CA SER A 744 -1.14 -9.34 -9.51
C SER A 744 -0.18 -8.16 -9.71
N ILE A 745 1.04 -8.25 -9.19
CA ILE A 745 2.08 -7.23 -9.33
C ILE A 745 2.60 -7.18 -10.77
N THR A 746 2.97 -8.32 -11.35
CA THR A 746 3.46 -8.39 -12.73
C THR A 746 2.41 -7.89 -13.72
N LYS A 747 1.15 -8.30 -13.54
CA LYS A 747 0.02 -7.79 -14.35
C LYS A 747 -0.18 -6.28 -14.19
N GLY A 748 -0.10 -5.77 -12.96
CA GLY A 748 -0.23 -4.34 -12.70
C GLY A 748 0.91 -3.50 -13.29
N TYR A 749 2.12 -4.05 -13.26
CA TYR A 749 3.30 -3.46 -13.87
C TYR A 749 3.15 -3.39 -15.40
N ILE A 750 2.72 -4.47 -16.06
CA ILE A 750 2.44 -4.48 -17.52
C ILE A 750 1.44 -3.36 -17.87
N LYS A 751 0.32 -3.26 -17.14
CA LYS A 751 -0.69 -2.23 -17.38
C LYS A 751 -0.13 -0.81 -17.18
N SER A 752 0.79 -0.62 -16.24
CA SER A 752 1.43 0.69 -16.03
C SER A 752 2.39 1.08 -17.16
N GLN A 753 3.03 0.10 -17.82
CA GLN A 753 3.85 0.37 -19.01
C GLN A 753 2.99 0.81 -20.19
N GLU A 754 1.84 0.16 -20.40
CA GLU A 754 0.87 0.59 -21.42
C GLU A 754 0.34 2.00 -21.16
N ASP A 755 -0.07 2.29 -19.92
CA ASP A 755 -0.57 3.62 -19.55
C ASP A 755 0.51 4.70 -19.71
N ALA A 756 1.77 4.38 -19.36
CA ALA A 756 2.90 5.29 -19.55
C ALA A 756 3.20 5.53 -21.03
N LYS A 757 3.16 4.49 -21.86
CA LYS A 757 3.37 4.55 -23.31
C LYS A 757 2.41 5.52 -24.00
N LEU A 758 1.13 5.53 -23.59
CA LEU A 758 0.12 6.47 -24.10
C LEU A 758 0.41 7.93 -23.73
N LEU A 759 1.05 8.18 -22.59
CA LEU A 759 1.28 9.53 -22.04
C LEU A 759 2.68 10.09 -22.34
N ILE A 760 3.65 9.26 -22.77
CA ILE A 760 5.01 9.72 -23.09
C ILE A 760 5.01 10.80 -24.17
N LYS A 761 4.12 10.72 -25.16
CA LYS A 761 4.02 11.73 -26.23
C LYS A 761 3.75 13.14 -25.70
N GLN A 762 3.10 13.25 -24.54
CA GLN A 762 2.81 14.55 -23.88
C GLN A 762 4.00 15.07 -23.05
N ILE A 763 5.01 14.25 -22.81
CA ILE A 763 6.15 14.55 -21.92
C ILE A 763 7.41 14.90 -22.72
N SER A 764 7.69 14.18 -23.81
CA SER A 764 8.92 14.38 -24.59
C SER A 764 8.71 15.40 -25.72
N VAL A 765 9.44 16.52 -25.66
CA VAL A 765 9.47 17.53 -26.74
C VAL A 765 10.35 17.06 -27.92
N HIS A 766 11.38 16.26 -27.65
CA HIS A 766 12.30 15.72 -28.67
C HIS A 766 11.91 14.30 -29.10
N GLU A 767 11.82 14.09 -30.41
CA GLU A 767 11.45 12.81 -31.03
C GLU A 767 12.49 11.69 -30.76
N SER A 768 13.77 12.04 -30.63
CA SER A 768 14.83 11.10 -30.26
C SER A 768 14.66 10.52 -28.85
N ILE A 769 14.26 11.37 -27.89
CA ILE A 769 14.00 10.96 -26.50
C ILE A 769 12.71 10.15 -26.42
N TYR A 770 11.68 10.56 -27.16
CA TYR A 770 10.44 9.79 -27.30
C TYR A 770 10.72 8.35 -27.73
N GLN A 771 11.50 8.18 -28.82
CA GLN A 771 11.79 6.86 -29.38
C GLN A 771 12.60 5.99 -28.41
N LYS A 772 13.60 6.56 -27.75
CA LYS A 772 14.39 5.86 -26.72
C LYS A 772 13.54 5.44 -25.51
N LEU A 773 12.65 6.30 -25.03
CA LEU A 773 11.75 5.95 -23.92
C LEU A 773 10.73 4.88 -24.33
N TYR A 774 10.21 4.97 -25.55
CA TYR A 774 9.29 4.01 -26.11
C TYR A 774 9.92 2.61 -26.18
N GLU A 775 11.15 2.51 -26.70
CA GLU A 775 11.93 1.26 -26.71
C GLU A 775 12.12 0.70 -25.30
N ILE A 776 12.55 1.53 -24.34
CA ILE A 776 12.75 1.11 -22.94
C ILE A 776 11.44 0.59 -22.32
N LEU A 777 10.31 1.27 -22.52
CA LEU A 777 9.03 0.80 -21.99
C LEU A 777 8.59 -0.51 -22.64
N GLU A 778 8.80 -0.66 -23.95
CA GLU A 778 8.42 -1.84 -24.71
C GLU A 778 9.25 -3.06 -24.29
N THR A 779 10.58 -2.92 -24.14
CA THR A 779 11.44 -3.98 -23.61
C THR A 779 11.04 -4.38 -22.19
N ASN A 780 10.80 -3.41 -21.31
CA ASN A 780 10.36 -3.68 -19.93
C ASN A 780 8.98 -4.38 -19.88
N LYS A 781 8.09 -4.08 -20.83
CA LYS A 781 6.80 -4.76 -20.96
C LYS A 781 6.99 -6.21 -21.39
N GLN A 782 7.83 -6.46 -22.40
CA GLN A 782 8.14 -7.81 -22.89
C GLN A 782 8.74 -8.69 -21.79
N ASP A 783 9.73 -8.18 -21.04
CA ASP A 783 10.32 -8.89 -19.89
C ASP A 783 9.26 -9.24 -18.83
N ALA A 784 8.33 -8.32 -18.56
CA ALA A 784 7.26 -8.56 -17.60
C ALA A 784 6.24 -9.59 -18.09
N VAL A 785 5.93 -9.62 -19.40
CA VAL A 785 5.07 -10.65 -19.99
C VAL A 785 5.72 -12.03 -19.87
N LYS A 786 7.01 -12.15 -20.18
CA LYS A 786 7.78 -13.38 -20.00
C LYS A 786 7.73 -13.90 -18.55
N GLU A 787 8.01 -13.03 -17.58
CA GLU A 787 7.89 -13.39 -16.15
C GLU A 787 6.45 -13.77 -15.76
N LEU A 788 5.44 -13.12 -16.35
CA LEU A 788 4.04 -13.50 -16.12
C LEU A 788 3.79 -14.94 -16.59
N GLY A 789 4.29 -15.31 -17.78
CA GLY A 789 4.18 -16.66 -18.33
C GLY A 789 4.78 -17.74 -17.42
N LEU A 790 5.97 -17.50 -16.87
CA LEU A 790 6.61 -18.39 -15.91
C LEU A 790 5.75 -18.60 -14.64
N ILE A 791 5.10 -17.53 -14.15
CA ILE A 791 4.19 -17.61 -13.00
C ILE A 791 2.92 -18.41 -13.32
N GLU A 792 2.38 -18.28 -14.54
CA GLU A 792 1.22 -19.06 -14.99
C GLU A 792 1.54 -20.56 -15.06
N HIS A 793 2.78 -20.90 -15.41
CA HIS A 793 3.27 -22.27 -15.42
C HIS A 793 3.43 -22.85 -14.01
N GLU A 794 4.17 -22.18 -13.11
CA GLU A 794 4.43 -22.68 -11.75
C GLU A 794 3.16 -22.80 -10.89
N GLY A 795 2.16 -21.95 -11.14
CA GLY A 795 1.00 -21.74 -10.27
C GLY A 795 -0.36 -21.79 -10.96
N ARG A 796 -0.53 -22.68 -11.94
CA ARG A 796 -1.73 -22.78 -12.80
C ARG A 796 -3.06 -22.64 -12.03
N ASP A 797 -3.29 -23.47 -11.01
CA ASP A 797 -4.56 -23.47 -10.28
C ASP A 797 -4.84 -22.14 -9.56
N VAL A 798 -3.78 -21.48 -9.09
CA VAL A 798 -3.86 -20.20 -8.38
C VAL A 798 -4.14 -19.07 -9.38
N VAL A 799 -3.48 -19.09 -10.54
CA VAL A 799 -3.69 -18.08 -11.58
C VAL A 799 -5.10 -18.17 -12.15
N ILE A 800 -5.64 -19.37 -12.38
CA ILE A 800 -7.02 -19.56 -12.84
C ILE A 800 -8.02 -19.01 -11.82
N ALA A 801 -7.81 -19.31 -10.54
CA ALA A 801 -8.65 -18.76 -9.47
C ALA A 801 -8.62 -17.21 -9.46
N LEU A 802 -7.46 -16.60 -9.69
CA LEU A 802 -7.31 -15.15 -9.73
C LEU A 802 -7.94 -14.52 -10.97
N LYS A 803 -7.70 -15.08 -12.16
CA LYS A 803 -8.34 -14.64 -13.41
C LYS A 803 -9.87 -14.68 -13.26
N THR A 804 -10.39 -15.75 -12.67
CA THR A 804 -11.83 -15.90 -12.38
C THR A 804 -12.34 -14.85 -11.39
N LYS A 805 -11.65 -14.67 -10.24
CA LYS A 805 -11.99 -13.65 -9.24
C LYS A 805 -11.99 -12.24 -9.85
N GLN A 806 -11.01 -11.94 -10.71
CA GLN A 806 -10.88 -10.66 -11.38
C GLN A 806 -11.99 -10.44 -12.41
N ALA A 807 -12.35 -11.45 -13.20
CA ALA A 807 -13.45 -11.38 -14.16
C ALA A 807 -14.77 -11.07 -13.44
N ILE A 808 -15.09 -11.79 -12.35
CA ILE A 808 -16.30 -11.54 -11.56
C ILE A 808 -16.30 -10.10 -11.02
N ARG A 809 -15.15 -9.63 -10.52
CA ARG A 809 -15.03 -8.26 -10.00
C ARG A 809 -15.25 -7.20 -11.08
N ASN A 810 -14.70 -7.40 -12.28
CA ASN A 810 -14.87 -6.48 -13.41
C ASN A 810 -16.35 -6.38 -13.82
N VAL A 811 -17.06 -7.52 -13.86
CA VAL A 811 -18.49 -7.56 -14.17
C VAL A 811 -19.30 -6.78 -13.12
N ILE A 812 -19.05 -7.02 -11.82
CA ILE A 812 -19.73 -6.30 -10.74
C ILE A 812 -19.40 -4.80 -10.77
N ALA A 813 -18.14 -4.43 -11.05
CA ALA A 813 -17.72 -3.03 -11.14
C ALA A 813 -18.42 -2.30 -12.31
N LYS A 814 -18.58 -2.96 -13.47
CA LYS A 814 -19.34 -2.40 -14.59
C LYS A 814 -20.82 -2.25 -14.23
N ALA A 815 -21.41 -3.24 -13.55
CA ALA A 815 -22.78 -3.15 -13.05
C ALA A 815 -22.96 -1.97 -12.08
N LEU A 816 -22.01 -1.73 -11.16
CA LEU A 816 -22.02 -0.59 -10.25
C LEU A 816 -21.93 0.76 -10.99
N LYS A 817 -21.05 0.87 -12.00
CA LYS A 817 -20.97 2.07 -12.84
C LYS A 817 -22.29 2.33 -13.57
N ASN A 818 -22.88 1.29 -14.15
CA ASN A 818 -24.18 1.41 -14.82
C ASN A 818 -25.29 1.80 -13.83
N LEU A 819 -25.29 1.25 -12.60
CA LEU A 819 -26.24 1.65 -11.56
C LEU A 819 -26.10 3.14 -11.20
N THR A 820 -24.86 3.64 -11.04
CA THR A 820 -24.63 5.07 -10.78
C THR A 820 -25.09 5.95 -11.93
N PHE A 821 -24.91 5.48 -13.17
CA PHE A 821 -25.36 6.18 -14.37
C PHE A 821 -26.89 6.24 -14.49
N LEU A 822 -27.58 5.12 -14.19
CA LEU A 822 -29.04 5.07 -14.16
C LEU A 822 -29.61 5.99 -13.07
N CYS A 823 -28.97 6.06 -11.91
CA CYS A 823 -29.32 6.97 -10.82
C CYS A 823 -29.09 8.44 -11.20
N SER A 824 -27.96 8.78 -11.84
CA SER A 824 -27.71 10.16 -12.29
C SER A 824 -28.68 10.64 -13.37
N ARG A 825 -29.29 9.72 -14.13
CA ARG A 825 -30.34 10.03 -15.11
C ARG A 825 -31.75 10.02 -14.54
N GLY A 826 -31.93 9.72 -13.25
CA GLY A 826 -33.24 9.67 -12.60
C GLY A 826 -34.10 8.49 -13.02
N ILE A 827 -33.53 7.45 -13.65
CA ILE A 827 -34.28 6.24 -14.05
C ILE A 827 -34.57 5.36 -12.82
N ILE A 828 -33.69 5.40 -11.82
CA ILE A 828 -33.81 4.65 -10.56
C ILE A 828 -33.73 5.66 -9.41
N ASP A 829 -34.62 5.52 -8.44
CA ASP A 829 -34.61 6.32 -7.22
C ASP A 829 -33.33 6.09 -6.39
N LYS A 830 -32.92 7.13 -5.65
CA LYS A 830 -31.75 7.04 -4.76
C LYS A 830 -31.88 5.91 -3.75
N HIS A 831 -33.09 5.66 -3.24
CA HIS A 831 -33.35 4.58 -2.29
C HIS A 831 -33.06 3.21 -2.90
N ASP A 832 -33.69 2.88 -4.03
CA ASP A 832 -33.53 1.59 -4.71
C ASP A 832 -32.09 1.38 -5.21
N SER A 833 -31.45 2.46 -5.64
CA SER A 833 -30.03 2.44 -5.98
C SER A 833 -29.17 2.02 -4.78
N THR A 834 -29.47 2.50 -3.56
CA THR A 834 -28.72 2.07 -2.36
C THR A 834 -28.98 0.60 -2.01
N GLU A 835 -30.18 0.07 -2.21
CA GLU A 835 -30.48 -1.34 -1.95
C GLU A 835 -29.75 -2.27 -2.94
N ILE A 836 -29.84 -1.97 -4.24
CA ILE A 836 -29.12 -2.72 -5.28
C ILE A 836 -27.61 -2.64 -5.04
N ASN A 837 -27.11 -1.46 -4.65
CA ASN A 837 -25.70 -1.29 -4.29
C ASN A 837 -25.32 -2.17 -3.09
N LYS A 838 -26.13 -2.26 -2.04
CA LYS A 838 -25.89 -3.20 -0.91
C LYS A 838 -25.79 -4.65 -1.39
N VAL A 839 -26.65 -5.09 -2.31
CA VAL A 839 -26.63 -6.46 -2.87
C VAL A 839 -25.36 -6.71 -3.68
N LEU A 840 -25.00 -5.79 -4.58
CA LEU A 840 -23.79 -5.90 -5.40
C LEU A 840 -22.52 -5.88 -4.54
N LEU A 841 -22.47 -5.00 -3.53
CA LEU A 841 -21.38 -5.00 -2.56
C LEU A 841 -21.33 -6.34 -1.82
N LYS A 842 -22.45 -6.94 -1.40
CA LYS A 842 -22.51 -8.26 -0.71
C LYS A 842 -21.85 -9.35 -1.55
N LYS A 843 -22.11 -9.38 -2.85
CA LYS A 843 -21.42 -10.28 -3.80
C LYS A 843 -19.92 -9.99 -3.89
N LEU A 844 -19.53 -8.72 -3.90
CA LEU A 844 -18.12 -8.31 -3.87
C LEU A 844 -17.42 -8.76 -2.57
N LYS A 845 -18.11 -8.76 -1.41
CA LYS A 845 -17.56 -9.29 -0.14
C LYS A 845 -17.30 -10.79 -0.21
N ALA A 846 -18.21 -11.54 -0.82
CA ALA A 846 -18.08 -12.99 -0.95
C ALA A 846 -16.81 -13.38 -1.73
N LEU A 847 -16.33 -12.51 -2.64
CA LEU A 847 -15.06 -12.70 -3.35
C LEU A 847 -13.82 -12.64 -2.46
N ASN A 848 -13.89 -12.09 -1.24
CA ASN A 848 -12.76 -12.14 -0.32
C ASN A 848 -12.50 -13.56 0.19
N ASN A 849 -13.53 -14.40 0.26
CA ASN A 849 -13.45 -15.80 0.66
C ASN A 849 -13.38 -16.75 -0.55
N PHE A 850 -13.08 -16.22 -1.74
CA PHE A 850 -12.96 -17.02 -2.96
C PHE A 850 -11.83 -18.06 -2.82
N PRO A 851 -12.02 -19.31 -3.29
CA PRO A 851 -10.99 -20.33 -3.21
C PRO A 851 -9.71 -19.86 -3.90
N LYS A 852 -8.57 -20.10 -3.25
CA LYS A 852 -7.25 -19.63 -3.73
C LYS A 852 -6.70 -20.46 -4.89
N ALA A 853 -7.27 -21.63 -5.15
CA ALA A 853 -6.88 -22.53 -6.22
C ALA A 853 -8.16 -23.15 -6.78
N ILE A 854 -8.28 -23.14 -8.10
CA ILE A 854 -9.35 -23.79 -8.85
C ILE A 854 -8.65 -24.72 -9.85
N PRO A 855 -9.03 -26.00 -9.92
CA PRO A 855 -8.43 -26.91 -10.88
C PRO A 855 -8.68 -26.38 -12.30
N PRO A 856 -7.75 -26.63 -13.24
CA PRO A 856 -7.94 -26.20 -14.61
C PRO A 856 -9.25 -26.78 -15.18
N PRO A 857 -10.02 -25.98 -15.93
CA PRO A 857 -11.20 -26.49 -16.62
C PRO A 857 -10.77 -27.61 -17.59
N THR A 858 -11.62 -28.62 -17.72
CA THR A 858 -11.42 -29.67 -18.72
C THR A 858 -11.45 -29.06 -20.13
N PRO A 859 -10.77 -29.66 -21.14
CA PRO A 859 -10.76 -29.17 -22.51
C PRO A 859 -12.17 -28.86 -23.06
N ASP A 860 -13.16 -29.69 -22.70
CA ASP A 860 -14.58 -29.51 -22.98
C ASP A 860 -15.11 -28.12 -22.61
N LYS A 861 -14.71 -27.60 -21.44
CA LYS A 861 -15.15 -26.30 -20.94
C LYS A 861 -14.40 -25.14 -21.59
N TYR A 862 -13.24 -25.38 -22.19
CA TYR A 862 -12.43 -24.36 -22.86
C TYR A 862 -12.97 -24.02 -24.24
N LEU A 863 -13.55 -24.99 -24.96
CA LEU A 863 -14.15 -24.77 -26.28
C LEU A 863 -15.31 -23.75 -26.22
N HIS A 864 -16.09 -23.74 -25.14
CA HIS A 864 -17.14 -22.73 -24.91
C HIS A 864 -16.61 -21.29 -24.78
N ASN A 865 -15.31 -21.10 -24.50
CA ASN A 865 -14.71 -19.76 -24.38
C ASN A 865 -14.22 -19.20 -25.72
N ILE A 866 -14.19 -20.00 -26.79
CA ILE A 866 -13.78 -19.52 -28.12
C ILE A 866 -14.91 -18.69 -28.71
N ILE A 867 -14.57 -17.45 -29.06
CA ILE A 867 -15.51 -16.42 -29.52
C ILE A 867 -16.35 -16.87 -30.73
N TRP A 868 -15.78 -17.61 -31.68
CA TRP A 868 -16.50 -18.10 -32.86
C TRP A 868 -17.29 -19.42 -32.63
N LEU A 869 -17.02 -20.15 -31.53
CA LEU A 869 -17.80 -21.33 -31.11
C LEU A 869 -19.02 -20.97 -30.23
N GLU A 870 -19.11 -19.71 -29.78
CA GLU A 870 -20.11 -19.26 -28.82
C GLU A 870 -21.56 -19.37 -29.36
N GLY A 871 -22.45 -19.99 -28.57
CA GLY A 871 -23.91 -19.97 -28.76
C GLY A 871 -24.55 -21.15 -29.52
N LYS A 872 -23.81 -22.20 -29.90
CA LYS A 872 -24.40 -23.44 -30.48
C LYS A 872 -23.74 -24.70 -29.91
N ASP A 873 -24.42 -25.37 -28.99
CA ASP A 873 -23.92 -26.59 -28.32
C ASP A 873 -23.52 -27.70 -29.32
N VAL A 874 -24.26 -27.83 -30.42
CA VAL A 874 -24.00 -28.82 -31.49
C VAL A 874 -22.62 -28.65 -32.15
N LEU A 875 -22.17 -27.40 -32.33
CA LEU A 875 -20.90 -27.10 -32.99
C LEU A 875 -19.72 -27.36 -32.03
N ILE A 876 -19.96 -27.14 -30.74
CA ILE A 876 -18.99 -27.41 -29.68
C ILE A 876 -18.83 -28.92 -29.48
N ASP A 877 -19.93 -29.68 -29.47
CA ASP A 877 -19.91 -31.14 -29.36
C ASP A 877 -19.17 -31.77 -30.55
N PHE A 878 -19.34 -31.24 -31.77
CA PHE A 878 -18.61 -31.71 -32.96
C PHE A 878 -17.08 -31.61 -32.80
N PHE A 879 -16.57 -30.44 -32.39
CA PHE A 879 -15.13 -30.27 -32.19
C PHE A 879 -14.63 -30.96 -30.92
N LYS A 880 -15.49 -31.13 -29.92
CA LYS A 880 -15.14 -31.84 -28.68
C LYS A 880 -14.76 -33.29 -28.92
N GLU A 881 -15.45 -34.00 -29.81
CA GLU A 881 -15.14 -35.40 -30.13
C GLU A 881 -13.84 -35.57 -30.95
N ARG A 882 -13.40 -34.50 -31.63
CA ARG A 882 -12.29 -34.54 -32.61
C ARG A 882 -11.01 -33.85 -32.14
N ALA A 883 -11.13 -32.92 -31.19
CA ALA A 883 -10.00 -32.19 -30.64
C ALA A 883 -9.06 -33.10 -29.82
N LYS A 884 -7.75 -32.99 -30.07
CA LYS A 884 -6.72 -33.73 -29.34
C LYS A 884 -5.95 -32.80 -28.41
N LEU A 885 -5.49 -33.31 -27.28
CA LEU A 885 -4.62 -32.56 -26.36
C LEU A 885 -3.15 -32.79 -26.76
N ALA A 886 -2.48 -31.74 -27.22
CA ALA A 886 -1.06 -31.73 -27.54
C ALA A 886 -0.26 -31.15 -26.37
N CYS A 887 0.83 -31.82 -26.00
CA CYS A 887 1.78 -31.37 -24.99
C CYS A 887 3.14 -31.16 -25.65
N PHE A 888 3.75 -30.01 -25.37
CA PHE A 888 5.08 -29.62 -25.83
C PHE A 888 5.96 -29.29 -24.64
N ASP A 889 7.22 -29.66 -24.70
CA ASP A 889 8.23 -29.35 -23.68
C ASP A 889 8.98 -28.05 -24.02
N TYR A 890 9.85 -27.61 -23.12
CA TYR A 890 10.66 -26.40 -23.30
C TYR A 890 11.55 -26.50 -24.54
N GLY A 891 11.49 -25.49 -25.42
CA GLY A 891 12.29 -25.42 -26.64
C GLY A 891 11.70 -26.15 -27.83
N ASP A 892 10.58 -26.86 -27.66
CA ASP A 892 9.88 -27.51 -28.76
C ASP A 892 9.31 -26.47 -29.73
N ILE A 893 9.32 -26.80 -31.03
CA ILE A 893 8.81 -25.93 -32.08
C ILE A 893 7.42 -26.43 -32.47
N ILE A 894 6.40 -25.59 -32.30
CA ILE A 894 5.02 -25.91 -32.68
C ILE A 894 4.85 -25.84 -34.19
N CYS A 895 5.38 -24.77 -34.81
CA CYS A 895 5.34 -24.54 -36.25
C CYS A 895 6.63 -23.84 -36.70
N LYS A 896 7.19 -24.22 -37.84
CA LYS A 896 8.29 -23.48 -38.48
C LYS A 896 7.80 -22.64 -39.64
N ALA A 897 8.50 -21.53 -39.87
CA ALA A 897 8.28 -20.73 -41.06
C ALA A 897 8.57 -21.56 -42.33
N GLY A 898 7.67 -21.51 -43.32
CA GLY A 898 7.73 -22.28 -44.57
C GLY A 898 7.11 -23.67 -44.53
N GLU A 899 6.58 -24.13 -43.38
CA GLU A 899 5.84 -25.39 -43.31
C GLU A 899 4.34 -25.18 -43.63
N MET A 900 3.70 -26.19 -44.19
CA MET A 900 2.24 -26.21 -44.38
C MET A 900 1.52 -26.35 -43.01
N PRO A 901 0.37 -25.69 -42.81
CA PRO A 901 -0.35 -25.73 -41.55
C PRO A 901 -0.97 -27.12 -41.31
N GLN A 902 -0.62 -27.75 -40.19
CA GLN A 902 -1.17 -29.05 -39.79
C GLN A 902 -2.59 -28.93 -39.19
N GLY A 903 -2.94 -27.74 -38.71
CA GLY A 903 -4.20 -27.47 -38.04
C GLY A 903 -4.10 -26.25 -37.14
N ILE A 904 -5.09 -26.09 -36.27
CA ILE A 904 -5.19 -24.98 -35.33
C ILE A 904 -4.77 -25.46 -33.93
N TYR A 905 -3.90 -24.67 -33.27
CA TYR A 905 -3.48 -24.91 -31.89
C TYR A 905 -4.05 -23.83 -30.98
N LEU A 906 -4.98 -24.20 -30.11
CA LEU A 906 -5.48 -23.35 -29.03
C LEU A 906 -4.65 -23.59 -27.78
N ILE A 907 -3.90 -22.59 -27.33
CA ILE A 907 -3.09 -22.72 -26.12
C ILE A 907 -4.00 -22.77 -24.89
N ILE A 908 -4.02 -23.91 -24.19
CA ILE A 908 -4.76 -24.09 -22.93
C ILE A 908 -3.92 -23.58 -21.75
N SER A 909 -2.61 -23.88 -21.78
CA SER A 909 -1.66 -23.46 -20.75
C SER A 909 -0.24 -23.47 -21.30
N GLY A 910 0.60 -22.56 -20.78
CA GLY A 910 1.99 -22.42 -21.22
C GLY A 910 2.17 -21.17 -22.07
N MET A 911 3.38 -20.98 -22.54
CA MET A 911 3.81 -19.81 -23.31
C MET A 911 4.68 -20.26 -24.47
N ALA A 912 4.44 -19.63 -25.62
CA ALA A 912 5.27 -19.76 -26.79
C ALA A 912 5.67 -18.38 -27.33
N ILE A 913 6.85 -18.32 -27.93
CA ILE A 913 7.36 -17.14 -28.62
C ILE A 913 7.09 -17.33 -30.10
N LEU A 914 6.39 -16.37 -30.68
CA LEU A 914 6.16 -16.25 -32.11
C LEU A 914 7.20 -15.27 -32.68
N HIS A 915 8.09 -15.80 -33.51
CA HIS A 915 9.03 -15.03 -34.31
C HIS A 915 8.44 -14.87 -35.70
N SER A 916 8.05 -13.66 -36.08
CA SER A 916 7.58 -13.37 -37.44
C SER A 916 8.32 -12.20 -38.08
N LEU A 917 8.29 -12.19 -39.41
CA LEU A 917 8.41 -10.95 -40.17
C LEU A 917 7.07 -10.23 -40.13
N SER A 918 7.05 -8.92 -40.30
CA SER A 918 5.81 -8.13 -40.33
C SER A 918 4.81 -8.75 -41.34
N PRO A 919 3.54 -9.00 -40.95
CA PRO A 919 2.59 -9.74 -41.76
C PRO A 919 2.46 -9.13 -43.16
N THR A 920 2.38 -10.00 -44.18
CA THR A 920 2.25 -9.59 -45.58
C THR A 920 0.80 -9.25 -45.94
N PHE A 921 -0.18 -9.73 -45.18
CA PHE A 921 -1.62 -9.61 -45.45
C PHE A 921 -2.00 -10.01 -46.89
N GLY A 922 -1.26 -10.96 -47.48
CA GLY A 922 -1.47 -11.44 -48.84
C GLY A 922 -0.91 -10.55 -49.94
N ILE A 923 0.01 -9.63 -49.62
CA ILE A 923 0.64 -8.70 -50.57
C ILE A 923 2.09 -9.11 -50.81
N GLU A 924 2.50 -9.20 -52.08
CA GLU A 924 3.90 -9.43 -52.45
C GLU A 924 4.78 -8.26 -52.00
N SER A 925 5.93 -8.56 -51.40
CA SER A 925 6.86 -7.58 -50.82
C SER A 925 7.39 -6.54 -51.83
N SER A 926 7.32 -6.82 -53.13
CA SER A 926 7.70 -5.94 -54.24
C SER A 926 6.73 -4.77 -54.46
N GLN A 927 5.46 -4.89 -54.03
CA GLN A 927 4.39 -3.93 -54.35
C GLN A 927 4.27 -2.78 -53.33
N ARG A 928 5.04 -2.81 -52.22
CA ARG A 928 5.01 -1.77 -51.17
C ARG A 928 6.30 -0.93 -51.16
N PRO A 929 6.28 0.32 -51.65
CA PRO A 929 7.48 1.16 -51.72
C PRO A 929 7.96 1.72 -50.36
N ASP A 930 7.14 1.70 -49.30
CA ASP A 930 7.42 2.42 -48.04
C ASP A 930 8.14 1.64 -46.93
N ARG A 931 8.52 0.36 -47.12
CA ARG A 931 9.16 -0.43 -46.05
C ARG A 931 10.67 -0.14 -45.92
N LYS A 932 11.05 0.74 -44.98
CA LYS A 932 12.42 0.82 -44.44
C LYS A 932 12.60 -0.22 -43.32
N SER A 933 13.57 -1.13 -43.54
CA SER A 933 14.12 -2.17 -42.64
C SER A 933 13.18 -3.23 -42.03
N SER A 934 13.58 -4.49 -42.21
CA SER A 934 12.92 -5.71 -41.74
C SER A 934 13.21 -5.98 -40.26
N ASP A 935 12.50 -5.31 -39.35
CA ASP A 935 12.65 -5.62 -37.93
C ASP A 935 11.91 -6.93 -37.61
N MET A 936 12.63 -7.86 -36.96
CA MET A 936 12.09 -9.15 -36.53
C MET A 936 11.08 -8.91 -35.41
N PHE A 937 9.82 -9.28 -35.63
CA PHE A 937 8.75 -9.09 -34.66
C PHE A 937 8.69 -10.30 -33.72
N THR A 938 8.72 -10.05 -32.42
CA THR A 938 8.59 -11.09 -31.38
C THR A 938 7.32 -10.87 -30.58
N GLU A 939 6.41 -11.83 -30.66
CA GLU A 939 5.16 -11.83 -29.90
C GLU A 939 5.12 -13.03 -28.94
N PHE A 940 4.67 -12.80 -27.71
CA PHE A 940 4.49 -13.87 -26.73
C PHE A 940 3.05 -14.35 -26.78
N CYS A 941 2.83 -15.59 -27.22
CA CYS A 941 1.53 -16.25 -27.20
C CYS A 941 1.32 -16.92 -25.85
N THR A 942 0.15 -16.68 -25.24
CA THR A 942 -0.24 -17.18 -23.93
C THR A 942 -1.56 -17.95 -23.98
N ALA A 943 -2.04 -18.43 -22.83
CA ALA A 943 -3.28 -19.21 -22.75
C ALA A 943 -4.50 -18.41 -23.26
N GLY A 944 -5.20 -18.99 -24.23
CA GLY A 944 -6.33 -18.37 -24.95
C GLY A 944 -6.01 -17.96 -26.38
N ASP A 945 -4.72 -17.82 -26.72
CA ASP A 945 -4.30 -17.50 -28.08
C ASP A 945 -4.44 -18.73 -28.99
N ILE A 946 -4.77 -18.46 -30.24
CA ILE A 946 -5.00 -19.48 -31.26
C ILE A 946 -3.95 -19.30 -32.36
N ILE A 947 -3.14 -20.32 -32.57
CA ILE A 947 -2.08 -20.33 -33.58
C ILE A 947 -2.61 -21.02 -34.83
N GLY A 948 -2.38 -20.40 -35.99
CA GLY A 948 -2.63 -21.00 -37.30
C GLY A 948 -4.00 -20.68 -37.91
N GLU A 949 -4.85 -19.86 -37.29
CA GLU A 949 -6.20 -19.54 -37.81
C GLU A 949 -6.16 -19.01 -39.26
N LEU A 950 -5.33 -18.00 -39.51
CA LEU A 950 -5.21 -17.36 -40.83
C LEU A 950 -4.64 -18.32 -41.89
N ASN A 951 -3.59 -19.07 -41.53
CA ASN A 951 -2.91 -19.98 -42.46
C ASN A 951 -3.79 -21.17 -42.83
N CYS A 952 -4.60 -21.68 -41.89
CA CYS A 952 -5.56 -22.76 -42.15
C CYS A 952 -6.70 -22.31 -43.08
N LEU A 953 -7.18 -21.06 -42.94
CA LEU A 953 -8.20 -20.47 -43.82
C LEU A 953 -7.68 -20.30 -45.26
N LEU A 954 -6.43 -19.87 -45.41
CA LEU A 954 -5.83 -19.55 -46.71
C LEU A 954 -5.17 -20.76 -47.40
N LYS A 955 -4.89 -21.84 -46.66
CA LYS A 955 -4.05 -22.98 -47.10
C LYS A 955 -2.67 -22.54 -47.59
N CYS A 956 -2.08 -21.55 -46.90
CA CYS A 956 -0.75 -21.03 -47.21
C CYS A 956 0.29 -21.49 -46.18
N GLU A 957 1.56 -21.45 -46.57
CA GLU A 957 2.69 -21.71 -45.68
C GLU A 957 2.71 -20.74 -44.50
N ILE A 958 3.17 -21.22 -43.35
CA ILE A 958 3.25 -20.42 -42.14
C ILE A 958 4.41 -19.40 -42.29
N GLU A 959 4.13 -18.11 -42.13
CA GLU A 959 5.15 -17.04 -42.25
C GLU A 959 5.98 -16.82 -40.97
N TYR A 960 5.71 -17.57 -39.91
CA TYR A 960 6.28 -17.36 -38.58
C TYR A 960 6.70 -18.67 -37.91
N THR A 961 7.66 -18.59 -36.99
CA THR A 961 8.13 -19.73 -36.20
C THR A 961 7.66 -19.59 -34.76
N VAL A 962 7.07 -20.65 -34.21
CA VAL A 962 6.57 -20.66 -32.83
C VAL A 962 7.37 -21.64 -31.99
N ILE A 963 8.02 -21.14 -30.94
CA ILE A 963 8.90 -21.91 -30.05
C ILE A 963 8.34 -21.88 -28.63
N CYS A 964 8.21 -23.03 -27.98
CA CYS A 964 7.76 -23.15 -26.60
C CYS A 964 8.83 -22.63 -25.62
N GLU A 965 8.48 -21.63 -24.81
CA GLU A 965 9.35 -21.13 -23.72
C GLU A 965 9.04 -21.80 -22.37
N THR A 966 7.92 -22.51 -22.28
CA THR A 966 7.53 -23.33 -21.12
C THR A 966 6.86 -24.61 -21.62
N SER A 967 6.64 -25.60 -20.74
CA SER A 967 5.84 -26.76 -21.13
C SER A 967 4.41 -26.31 -21.48
N LEU A 968 4.02 -26.48 -22.73
CA LEU A 968 2.80 -25.95 -23.31
C LEU A 968 1.80 -27.07 -23.57
N GLN A 969 0.55 -26.84 -23.17
CA GLN A 969 -0.58 -27.69 -23.48
C GLN A 969 -1.50 -26.93 -24.42
N ALA A 970 -1.76 -27.51 -25.59
CA ALA A 970 -2.67 -26.96 -26.59
C ALA A 970 -3.76 -27.96 -26.94
N CYS A 971 -4.96 -27.44 -27.23
CA CYS A 971 -6.00 -28.17 -27.92
C CYS A 971 -5.72 -28.07 -29.42
N PHE A 972 -5.47 -29.21 -30.04
CA PHE A 972 -5.17 -29.33 -31.46
C PHE A 972 -6.41 -29.78 -32.22
N ILE A 973 -6.79 -29.02 -33.24
CA ILE A 973 -7.82 -29.36 -34.21
C ILE A 973 -7.11 -29.54 -35.55
N SER A 974 -7.21 -30.73 -36.14
CA SER A 974 -6.56 -31.02 -37.41
C SER A 974 -7.15 -30.18 -38.55
N LEU A 975 -6.37 -29.92 -39.58
CA LEU A 975 -6.85 -29.25 -40.79
C LEU A 975 -8.07 -30.00 -41.38
N GLU A 976 -8.02 -31.33 -41.43
CA GLU A 976 -9.09 -32.19 -41.96
C GLU A 976 -10.40 -31.99 -41.17
N ASP A 977 -10.34 -32.05 -39.84
CA ASP A 977 -11.52 -31.87 -38.97
C ASP A 977 -12.08 -30.44 -39.06
N LEU A 978 -11.22 -29.44 -39.29
CA LEU A 978 -11.64 -28.05 -39.47
C LEU A 978 -12.45 -27.86 -40.75
N TYR A 979 -11.98 -28.43 -41.87
CA TYR A 979 -12.69 -28.37 -43.15
C TYR A 979 -13.98 -29.18 -43.14
N GLU A 980 -14.00 -30.35 -42.49
CA GLU A 980 -15.26 -31.09 -42.28
C GLU A 980 -16.25 -30.25 -41.43
N GLY A 981 -15.75 -29.47 -40.47
CA GLY A 981 -16.55 -28.49 -39.74
C GLY A 981 -17.04 -27.33 -40.61
N PHE A 982 -16.24 -26.85 -41.56
CA PHE A 982 -16.69 -25.84 -42.54
C PHE A 982 -17.79 -26.39 -43.43
N ASP A 983 -17.68 -27.63 -43.90
CA ASP A 983 -18.69 -28.28 -44.73
C ASP A 983 -19.98 -28.55 -43.94
N ALA A 984 -19.87 -29.06 -42.71
CA ALA A 984 -21.01 -29.41 -41.86
C ALA A 984 -21.79 -28.17 -41.34
N PHE A 985 -21.09 -27.06 -41.09
CA PHE A 985 -21.68 -25.82 -40.55
C PHE A 985 -21.59 -24.63 -41.51
N TRP A 986 -21.49 -24.92 -42.81
CA TRP A 986 -21.44 -23.94 -43.89
C TRP A 986 -22.69 -23.04 -43.90
N PRO A 987 -22.56 -21.71 -44.15
CA PRO A 987 -21.37 -20.87 -44.28
C PRO A 987 -20.94 -20.21 -42.95
N SER A 988 -21.55 -20.62 -41.83
CA SER A 988 -21.54 -19.85 -40.59
C SER A 988 -20.21 -19.89 -39.84
N LEU A 989 -19.43 -20.96 -39.96
CA LEU A 989 -18.19 -21.14 -39.20
C LEU A 989 -17.03 -20.35 -39.82
N GLU A 990 -16.77 -20.53 -41.12
CA GLU A 990 -15.70 -19.82 -41.84
C GLU A 990 -15.88 -18.30 -41.75
N TYR A 991 -17.12 -17.82 -41.95
CA TYR A 991 -17.47 -16.41 -41.83
C TYR A 991 -17.14 -15.84 -40.43
N LYS A 992 -17.46 -16.58 -39.36
CA LYS A 992 -17.18 -16.13 -37.99
C LYS A 992 -15.68 -16.02 -37.70
N ILE A 993 -14.87 -16.93 -38.23
CA ILE A 993 -13.41 -16.86 -38.06
C ILE A 993 -12.86 -15.64 -38.80
N TRP A 994 -13.31 -15.40 -40.04
CA TRP A 994 -12.96 -14.19 -40.80
C TRP A 994 -13.39 -12.90 -40.09
N LEU A 995 -14.60 -12.84 -39.53
CA LEU A 995 -15.09 -11.69 -38.78
C LEU A 995 -14.24 -11.42 -37.53
N LYS A 996 -13.81 -12.46 -36.82
CA LYS A 996 -12.91 -12.31 -35.66
C LYS A 996 -11.57 -11.73 -36.08
N LEU A 997 -10.96 -12.29 -37.13
CA LEU A 997 -9.68 -11.81 -37.65
C LEU A 997 -9.77 -10.36 -38.10
N ALA A 998 -10.82 -10.02 -38.87
CA ALA A 998 -11.07 -8.68 -39.35
C ALA A 998 -11.22 -7.64 -38.24
N LEU A 999 -12.00 -7.95 -37.21
CA LEU A 999 -12.13 -7.08 -36.03
C LEU A 999 -10.80 -6.95 -35.29
N SER A 1000 -10.06 -8.04 -35.12
CA SER A 1000 -8.74 -8.02 -34.46
C SER A 1000 -7.75 -7.12 -35.20
N THR A 1001 -7.66 -7.22 -36.52
CA THR A 1001 -6.81 -6.37 -37.35
C THR A 1001 -7.26 -4.91 -37.29
N ALA A 1002 -8.57 -4.64 -37.34
CA ALA A 1002 -9.09 -3.29 -37.25
C ALA A 1002 -8.73 -2.63 -35.90
N TYR A 1003 -8.87 -3.34 -34.78
CA TYR A 1003 -8.45 -2.81 -33.48
C TYR A 1003 -6.93 -2.64 -33.36
N GLN A 1004 -6.13 -3.56 -33.91
CA GLN A 1004 -4.67 -3.49 -33.79
C GLN A 1004 -4.07 -2.29 -34.53
N TYR A 1005 -4.60 -1.95 -35.72
CA TYR A 1005 -4.04 -0.90 -36.57
C TYR A 1005 -4.82 0.43 -36.51
N PHE A 1006 -6.11 0.39 -36.16
CA PHE A 1006 -7.02 1.54 -36.22
C PHE A 1006 -7.78 1.79 -34.90
N GLU A 1007 -7.23 1.37 -33.75
CA GLU A 1007 -7.81 1.64 -32.43
C GLU A 1007 -8.29 3.10 -32.23
N PRO A 1008 -7.50 4.15 -32.56
CA PRO A 1008 -7.89 5.53 -32.26
C PRO A 1008 -9.08 6.05 -33.07
N SER A 1009 -9.31 5.54 -34.28
CA SER A 1009 -10.45 5.94 -35.11
C SER A 1009 -11.74 5.19 -34.76
N LEU A 1010 -11.64 4.08 -34.00
CA LEU A 1010 -12.76 3.21 -33.63
C LEU A 1010 -13.22 3.38 -32.17
N ILE A 1011 -12.64 4.31 -31.40
CA ILE A 1011 -12.90 4.46 -29.94
C ILE A 1011 -14.38 4.65 -29.59
N ASP A 1012 -15.15 5.33 -30.45
CA ASP A 1012 -16.56 5.63 -30.20
C ASP A 1012 -17.53 4.53 -30.67
N GLU A 1013 -17.02 3.49 -31.37
CA GLU A 1013 -17.81 2.40 -31.93
C GLU A 1013 -17.79 1.16 -30.99
N ASP A 1014 -18.96 0.68 -30.57
CA ASP A 1014 -19.09 -0.46 -29.65
C ASP A 1014 -19.04 -1.82 -30.40
N LEU A 1015 -17.96 -2.06 -31.16
CA LEU A 1015 -17.74 -3.21 -32.07
C LEU A 1015 -17.37 -4.50 -31.32
N LYS A 1016 -18.26 -4.96 -30.44
CA LYS A 1016 -18.10 -6.27 -29.78
C LYS A 1016 -18.51 -7.37 -30.74
N PHE A 1017 -17.68 -8.40 -30.88
CA PHE A 1017 -17.93 -9.55 -31.77
C PHE A 1017 -19.37 -10.08 -31.68
N GLN A 1018 -19.90 -10.28 -30.47
CA GLN A 1018 -21.29 -10.75 -30.27
C GLN A 1018 -22.34 -9.80 -30.85
N LYS A 1019 -22.16 -8.48 -30.71
CA LYS A 1019 -23.07 -7.51 -31.31
C LYS A 1019 -22.95 -7.49 -32.82
N CYS A 1020 -21.74 -7.61 -33.37
CA CYS A 1020 -21.52 -7.71 -34.80
C CYS A 1020 -22.18 -8.96 -35.38
N VAL A 1021 -22.12 -10.10 -34.68
CA VAL A 1021 -22.76 -11.35 -35.10
C VAL A 1021 -24.30 -11.32 -34.94
N MET A 1022 -24.84 -10.71 -33.88
CA MET A 1022 -26.29 -10.71 -33.62
C MET A 1022 -27.06 -9.58 -34.32
N PHE A 1023 -26.44 -8.40 -34.49
CA PHE A 1023 -27.10 -7.21 -35.02
C PHE A 1023 -26.50 -6.74 -36.36
N ASN A 1024 -25.57 -7.50 -36.97
CA ASN A 1024 -24.88 -7.15 -38.23
C ASN A 1024 -24.27 -5.74 -38.26
N GLN A 1025 -23.88 -5.21 -37.10
CA GLN A 1025 -23.23 -3.88 -37.01
C GLN A 1025 -21.93 -3.80 -37.82
N ALA A 1026 -21.23 -4.93 -37.94
CA ALA A 1026 -20.11 -5.06 -38.86
C ALA A 1026 -20.10 -6.47 -39.46
N TYR A 1027 -19.81 -6.55 -40.75
CA TYR A 1027 -19.75 -7.81 -41.51
C TYR A 1027 -18.53 -7.85 -42.42
N VAL A 1028 -18.11 -9.07 -42.78
CA VAL A 1028 -16.98 -9.28 -43.71
C VAL A 1028 -17.49 -9.63 -45.08
N GLU A 1029 -17.03 -8.90 -46.08
CA GLU A 1029 -17.34 -9.12 -47.50
C GLU A 1029 -16.12 -9.62 -48.24
N THR A 1030 -16.33 -10.53 -49.19
CA THR A 1030 -15.25 -11.14 -49.99
C THR A 1030 -15.32 -10.60 -51.40
N LEU A 1031 -14.26 -9.91 -51.82
CA LEU A 1031 -14.07 -9.42 -53.17
C LEU A 1031 -13.08 -10.32 -53.90
N SER A 1032 -13.46 -10.74 -55.10
CA SER A 1032 -12.58 -11.39 -56.05
C SER A 1032 -12.24 -10.41 -57.19
N SER A 1033 -11.30 -10.79 -58.04
CA SER A 1033 -10.95 -10.07 -59.27
C SER A 1033 -12.13 -9.84 -60.22
N TYR A 1034 -13.20 -10.61 -60.10
CA TYR A 1034 -14.37 -10.56 -60.98
C TYR A 1034 -15.56 -9.79 -60.38
N ASN A 1035 -15.49 -9.40 -59.10
CA ASN A 1035 -16.60 -8.78 -58.39
C ASN A 1035 -16.25 -7.34 -58.02
N GLU A 1036 -17.22 -6.44 -58.25
CA GLU A 1036 -17.14 -5.03 -57.85
C GLU A 1036 -18.15 -4.78 -56.72
N MET A 1037 -17.77 -3.93 -55.76
CA MET A 1037 -18.62 -3.52 -54.65
C MET A 1037 -18.77 -2.01 -54.64
N ASN A 1038 -20.02 -1.55 -54.49
CA ASN A 1038 -20.33 -0.13 -54.32
C ASN A 1038 -20.28 0.24 -52.83
N ILE A 1039 -19.56 1.32 -52.51
CA ILE A 1039 -19.50 1.89 -51.17
C ILE A 1039 -20.61 2.94 -51.03
N ASP A 1040 -21.62 2.64 -50.23
CA ASP A 1040 -22.69 3.59 -49.91
C ASP A 1040 -22.41 4.32 -48.59
N ASN A 1041 -22.00 5.58 -48.70
CA ASN A 1041 -21.69 6.45 -47.57
C ASN A 1041 -22.88 6.73 -46.63
N MET A 1042 -24.12 6.42 -47.04
CA MET A 1042 -25.31 6.59 -46.19
C MET A 1042 -25.50 5.44 -45.21
N THR A 1043 -25.07 4.23 -45.58
CA THR A 1043 -25.28 2.99 -44.81
C THR A 1043 -23.98 2.47 -44.21
N MET A 1044 -22.84 2.70 -44.86
CA MET A 1044 -21.51 2.26 -44.44
C MET A 1044 -20.73 3.43 -43.84
N LYS A 1045 -20.27 3.27 -42.60
CA LYS A 1045 -19.49 4.30 -41.89
C LYS A 1045 -17.99 4.13 -42.09
N PHE A 1046 -17.49 2.88 -42.02
CA PHE A 1046 -16.10 2.56 -42.30
C PHE A 1046 -16.02 1.30 -43.15
N VAL A 1047 -15.20 1.35 -44.20
CA VAL A 1047 -14.83 0.17 -45.00
C VAL A 1047 -13.34 -0.04 -44.82
N ILE A 1048 -12.96 -1.16 -44.21
CA ILE A 1048 -11.58 -1.48 -43.85
C ILE A 1048 -11.14 -2.68 -44.66
N LEU A 1049 -10.11 -2.51 -45.48
CA LEU A 1049 -9.44 -3.59 -46.17
C LEU A 1049 -8.52 -4.32 -45.18
N VAL A 1050 -8.83 -5.60 -44.94
CA VAL A 1050 -8.16 -6.43 -43.92
C VAL A 1050 -7.14 -7.38 -44.53
N TYR A 1051 -7.42 -7.91 -45.72
CA TYR A 1051 -6.56 -8.87 -46.41
C TYR A 1051 -6.66 -8.68 -47.93
N GLY A 1052 -5.53 -8.74 -48.63
CA GLY A 1052 -5.45 -8.53 -50.08
C GLY A 1052 -5.28 -7.08 -50.49
N SER A 1053 -5.59 -6.80 -51.76
CA SER A 1053 -5.49 -5.48 -52.38
C SER A 1053 -6.70 -5.22 -53.26
N VAL A 1054 -7.08 -3.95 -53.36
CA VAL A 1054 -8.29 -3.51 -54.03
C VAL A 1054 -7.98 -2.26 -54.83
N ILE A 1055 -8.49 -2.13 -56.03
CA ILE A 1055 -8.36 -0.94 -56.88
C ILE A 1055 -9.68 -0.18 -56.90
N ASP A 1056 -9.59 1.14 -56.83
CA ASP A 1056 -10.72 2.02 -57.13
C ASP A 1056 -10.96 2.04 -58.65
N THR A 1057 -12.15 1.62 -59.06
CA THR A 1057 -12.54 1.53 -60.48
C THR A 1057 -12.56 2.88 -61.20
N LYS A 1058 -12.67 4.01 -60.48
CA LYS A 1058 -12.70 5.35 -61.07
C LYS A 1058 -11.33 6.00 -61.17
N THR A 1059 -10.46 5.80 -60.18
CA THR A 1059 -9.14 6.45 -60.11
C THR A 1059 -7.99 5.54 -60.51
N GLU A 1060 -8.24 4.22 -60.63
CA GLU A 1060 -7.24 3.16 -60.81
C GLU A 1060 -6.17 3.11 -59.70
N GLU A 1061 -6.40 3.77 -58.56
CA GLU A 1061 -5.47 3.76 -57.43
C GLU A 1061 -5.59 2.44 -56.63
N PRO A 1062 -4.48 1.73 -56.39
CA PRO A 1062 -4.48 0.51 -55.58
C PRO A 1062 -4.38 0.81 -54.08
N TYR A 1063 -5.26 0.19 -53.30
CA TYR A 1063 -5.27 0.17 -51.84
C TYR A 1063 -4.80 -1.20 -51.32
N PHE A 1064 -3.96 -1.18 -50.29
CA PHE A 1064 -3.29 -2.37 -49.75
C PHE A 1064 -3.65 -2.62 -48.28
N ALA A 1065 -4.06 -3.84 -47.93
CA ALA A 1065 -4.36 -4.23 -46.54
C ALA A 1065 -3.15 -4.08 -45.58
N PRO A 1066 -3.33 -3.64 -44.31
CA PRO A 1066 -4.56 -3.12 -43.72
C PRO A 1066 -4.72 -1.62 -44.04
N CYS A 1067 -5.88 -1.21 -44.55
CA CYS A 1067 -6.16 0.19 -44.91
C CYS A 1067 -7.64 0.53 -44.70
N ILE A 1068 -7.95 1.75 -44.24
CA ILE A 1068 -9.31 2.28 -44.29
C ILE A 1068 -9.52 2.90 -45.67
N ILE A 1069 -10.49 2.39 -46.42
CA ILE A 1069 -10.82 2.94 -47.73
C ILE A 1069 -11.47 4.32 -47.54
N PRO A 1070 -10.97 5.37 -48.22
CA PRO A 1070 -11.54 6.71 -48.12
C PRO A 1070 -13.01 6.75 -48.56
N THR A 1071 -13.82 7.60 -47.93
CA THR A 1071 -15.22 7.83 -48.32
C THR A 1071 -15.40 8.47 -49.70
N THR A 1072 -14.30 8.88 -50.35
CA THR A 1072 -14.28 9.38 -51.73
C THR A 1072 -14.36 8.26 -52.77
N CYS A 1073 -14.04 7.01 -52.40
CA CYS A 1073 -14.13 5.86 -53.28
C CYS A 1073 -15.59 5.38 -53.35
N GLU A 1074 -16.19 5.41 -54.54
CA GLU A 1074 -17.58 4.95 -54.73
C GLU A 1074 -17.66 3.46 -55.08
N GLN A 1075 -16.65 2.92 -55.79
CA GLN A 1075 -16.69 1.54 -56.28
C GLN A 1075 -15.30 0.93 -56.33
N VAL A 1076 -15.18 -0.25 -55.73
CA VAL A 1076 -13.90 -0.93 -55.50
C VAL A 1076 -13.94 -2.36 -56.03
N GLN A 1077 -12.83 -2.79 -56.63
CA GLN A 1077 -12.65 -4.11 -57.23
C GLN A 1077 -11.42 -4.80 -56.65
N GLY A 1078 -11.51 -6.08 -56.30
CA GLY A 1078 -10.36 -6.84 -55.81
C GLY A 1078 -9.28 -7.03 -56.88
N THR A 1079 -8.00 -6.97 -56.53
CA THR A 1079 -6.90 -7.30 -57.45
C THR A 1079 -6.43 -8.75 -57.37
N SER A 1080 -6.77 -9.44 -56.28
CA SER A 1080 -6.47 -10.85 -56.06
C SER A 1080 -7.76 -11.66 -55.98
N ASP A 1081 -7.63 -12.98 -56.11
CA ASP A 1081 -8.76 -13.91 -56.01
C ASP A 1081 -9.43 -13.90 -54.63
N LEU A 1082 -8.75 -13.39 -53.60
CA LEU A 1082 -9.26 -13.34 -52.24
C LEU A 1082 -8.85 -12.03 -51.55
N SER A 1083 -9.74 -11.05 -51.62
CA SER A 1083 -9.67 -9.79 -50.85
C SER A 1083 -10.81 -9.74 -49.84
N LYS A 1084 -10.53 -9.34 -48.60
CA LYS A 1084 -11.51 -9.31 -47.51
C LYS A 1084 -11.66 -7.89 -46.96
N LEU A 1085 -12.89 -7.39 -47.01
CA LEU A 1085 -13.29 -6.10 -46.46
C LEU A 1085 -14.10 -6.29 -45.18
N LEU A 1086 -13.81 -5.51 -44.15
CA LEU A 1086 -14.68 -5.33 -42.99
C LEU A 1086 -15.49 -4.05 -43.16
N ILE A 1087 -16.81 -4.19 -43.17
CA ILE A 1087 -17.73 -3.06 -43.32
C ILE A 1087 -18.40 -2.81 -41.99
N VAL A 1088 -18.26 -1.60 -41.46
CA VAL A 1088 -18.93 -1.12 -40.25
C VAL A 1088 -20.11 -0.25 -40.67
N GLN A 1089 -21.32 -0.66 -40.29
CA GLN A 1089 -22.56 0.05 -40.63
C GLN A 1089 -22.74 1.28 -39.75
N ALA A 1090 -23.30 2.35 -40.33
CA ALA A 1090 -23.76 3.49 -39.56
C ALA A 1090 -24.95 3.07 -38.68
N SER A 1091 -24.86 3.24 -37.36
CA SER A 1091 -25.99 2.94 -36.47
C SER A 1091 -27.21 3.80 -36.87
N GLU A 1092 -28.35 3.16 -37.17
CA GLU A 1092 -29.61 3.88 -37.34
C GLU A 1092 -29.82 4.84 -36.15
N LEU A 1093 -30.00 6.13 -36.46
CA LEU A 1093 -30.53 7.11 -35.51
C LEU A 1093 -31.86 6.54 -35.00
N THR A 1094 -31.83 6.05 -33.76
CA THR A 1094 -32.99 5.58 -33.01
C THR A 1094 -34.11 6.59 -33.19
N GLN A 1095 -35.21 6.11 -33.77
CA GLN A 1095 -36.44 6.83 -34.07
C GLN A 1095 -36.72 7.95 -33.05
N ARG A 1096 -36.61 9.19 -33.53
CA ARG A 1096 -37.33 10.31 -32.93
C ARG A 1096 -38.83 10.04 -33.09
N ASN A 1097 -39.50 10.02 -31.95
CA ASN A 1097 -40.92 10.28 -31.74
C ASN A 1097 -41.90 9.22 -32.26
N SER A 1098 -42.32 8.36 -31.35
CA SER A 1098 -43.70 7.88 -31.30
C SER A 1098 -44.65 9.09 -31.28
N ASN A 1099 -45.32 9.35 -32.39
CA ASN A 1099 -46.76 9.63 -32.50
C ASN A 1099 -47.07 10.25 -33.86
N THR A 1100 -47.61 9.44 -34.77
CA THR A 1100 -48.87 9.73 -35.51
C THR A 1100 -49.24 8.51 -36.34
N ASN A 1101 -50.45 8.00 -36.10
CA ASN A 1101 -51.12 6.95 -36.87
C ASN A 1101 -51.10 7.22 -38.38
N VAL A 1102 -50.95 6.17 -39.20
CA VAL A 1102 -51.89 5.77 -40.29
C VAL A 1102 -51.41 4.43 -40.91
N MET A 1103 -52.38 3.55 -41.17
CA MET A 1103 -52.30 2.25 -41.85
C MET A 1103 -51.57 2.28 -43.21
N ALA A 1104 -50.85 1.20 -43.56
CA ALA A 1104 -51.13 0.32 -44.70
C ALA A 1104 -49.91 -0.57 -45.08
N GLN A 1105 -50.24 -1.72 -45.66
CA GLN A 1105 -49.40 -2.86 -46.03
C GLN A 1105 -48.33 -2.57 -47.09
N SER A 1106 -47.21 -3.33 -47.06
CA SER A 1106 -46.76 -4.08 -48.24
C SER A 1106 -45.69 -5.14 -47.89
N THR A 1107 -46.10 -6.38 -48.09
CA THR A 1107 -45.36 -7.65 -48.22
C THR A 1107 -44.10 -7.58 -49.10
N LEU A 1108 -43.04 -8.28 -48.70
CA LEU A 1108 -42.15 -8.99 -49.63
C LEU A 1108 -41.84 -10.39 -49.07
N VAL A 1109 -42.32 -11.38 -49.83
CA VAL A 1109 -42.30 -12.82 -49.58
C VAL A 1109 -41.01 -13.40 -50.15
N PHE A 1110 -40.25 -14.16 -49.37
CA PHE A 1110 -39.34 -15.18 -49.91
C PHE A 1110 -40.05 -16.53 -49.86
N LYS A 1111 -40.35 -17.07 -51.05
CA LYS A 1111 -40.88 -18.41 -51.29
C LYS A 1111 -39.87 -19.47 -50.82
N GLN A 1112 -40.28 -20.32 -49.88
CA GLN A 1112 -39.79 -21.70 -49.77
C GLN A 1112 -40.87 -22.63 -50.37
N GLN A 1113 -40.58 -23.22 -51.52
CA GLN A 1113 -41.10 -24.55 -51.89
C GLN A 1113 -40.03 -25.52 -51.38
N GLY A 1114 -40.26 -26.55 -50.55
CA GLY A 1114 -41.49 -27.27 -50.25
C GLY A 1114 -41.30 -28.70 -50.75
N GLU A 1115 -40.76 -29.59 -49.91
CA GLU A 1115 -40.99 -31.04 -49.96
C GLU A 1115 -40.47 -31.71 -48.68
N ASN A 1116 -41.36 -31.83 -47.67
CA ASN A 1116 -41.22 -32.80 -46.59
C ASN A 1116 -42.38 -33.79 -46.72
N MET A 1117 -42.10 -34.93 -47.35
CA MET A 1117 -42.84 -36.15 -47.11
C MET A 1117 -42.45 -36.67 -45.73
N THR A 1118 -43.42 -36.84 -44.84
CA THR A 1118 -43.54 -38.05 -43.99
C THR A 1118 -44.80 -37.95 -43.14
N GLY A 1119 -45.77 -38.79 -43.46
CA GLY A 1119 -46.94 -39.05 -42.63
C GLY A 1119 -47.53 -40.42 -42.95
N ARG A 1120 -47.37 -41.35 -41.99
CA ARG A 1120 -48.12 -42.61 -41.76
C ARG A 1120 -47.91 -43.83 -42.68
N GLN A 1121 -47.49 -44.94 -42.07
CA GLN A 1121 -48.25 -46.19 -41.83
C GLN A 1121 -47.31 -47.24 -41.19
N GLU A 1122 -47.54 -47.72 -39.97
CA GLU A 1122 -48.34 -48.91 -39.58
C GLU A 1122 -47.88 -50.26 -40.17
N MET A 1123 -47.57 -51.18 -39.24
CA MET A 1123 -47.58 -52.66 -39.32
C MET A 1123 -46.74 -53.38 -40.39
N ARG A 1124 -45.56 -53.86 -40.00
CA ARG A 1124 -45.24 -55.28 -39.69
C ARG A 1124 -43.77 -55.46 -39.37
#